data_AF-A0A9X2JZT5-F1
#
_entry.id   AF-A0A9X2JZT5-F1
#
_cell.length_a   1.000
_cell.length_b   1.000
_cell.length_c   1.000
_cell.angle_alpha   90.00
_cell.angle_beta   90.00
_cell.angle_gamma   90.00
#
_symmetry.space_group_name_H-M   'P 1'
#
loop_
_entity.id
_entity.type
_entity.pdbx_description
1 polymer ?
#
loop_
_entity_poly.entity_id
_entity_poly.type
_entity_poly.pdbx_seq_one_letter_code
_entity_poly.pdbx_strand_id
1 'polypeptide(L)'
;MRLALIAAAVTALAVVPATPAMAAPLDPAPGLRFDFGSTTSPLADGYTRVAHNTLHTADRGYGLDRAVGYRDRGTADPVTRDFTVAAAYGFAVDVPDGEYELTVISGDAIAPNTTTLTVEGEARATITASTGAYGDYTGTARVTDGRLDLGFGQDGRVNAVLLGPATAPTGLAAGGVEATATPGVTLTWNATGSSGYEIYRAGTAAGPWAKLGASSAPTFTDTTAELGLTYVYAVKLPGGTLGAPLTVTVKDAAQPAPAAPEGLRLVTATAKQITLRWQPVDGALLYHLYRDEQRIGVVTGETSYTDELVPRDRHHYRVVAAGPGGLSAPSATLTSPVTAYPLRRMPALDRGLVAVPTGQGTLVSWRMLGTDPAGVRFRLYRDGRLLTTTDGTNHLDSGTGSYTVSAVLDGREGPRSAQARPWAAPYLDVPLDKPAGGVTPAGNAYDYRANDAAAADLDGDGQYEIVLKWDPSNSKDNSQGGYTGPAVFDAYELDGTRLWRIDLGRNVRAGAHYSPFLVDDFDGDGRAEFVVRTADGAVDGAGTVIGDPAANHNTGGRILTGPEYLTVFDGRTGKALATVDYEPARGNLADWGDTSANRSDRFLAASAYLDGALPSIVMTRGYYAKSMLAAYDWRDGKLTRRWTFSSAGNPGYGGQGNHNLSVADVDGDGRDEIAYGAMTLDDDGTGLYTTRLEHGDAMHLGDLDPARPGLEIVGVHEHTNMPCGLEMHDADSGEIIWCVRTGQDTGRGLTGDIDPAHPGEEAWASNGAGLRTATGELISDRTPAISNTIWWDGDLSREILDHDYSADKSAGVPTIGKWDPAALSTANLLTATGTYSNNTTKGNPSLQADLLGDWREELLVRTEDSTALRLYATPYATDHRFPTLTHDPVYQSGLTWQNVGYNQPPHTGFFLGTGMTAPTAPYLTTGAPVRARLRLHGDRLQVKLAGTRAQPLPSTVRAVADGRLVPLAATPLPHDRLRVDTAAVEQALSGYTGTVTVTVTGHLSDGRTFTGELKLRP
;
A
#
# COMPACT_ATOMS: atom_id res chain seq x y z
N MET A 1 -7.41 -49.83 53.94
CA MET A 1 -6.53 -51.02 53.95
C MET A 1 -5.71 -51.00 52.66
N ARG A 2 -4.40 -50.73 52.76
CA ARG A 2 -3.34 -50.76 51.70
C ARG A 2 -3.42 -49.64 50.63
N LEU A 3 -2.52 -48.64 50.59
CA LEU A 3 -1.09 -48.53 50.20
C LEU A 3 -0.78 -48.54 48.68
N ALA A 4 0.06 -47.56 48.28
CA ALA A 4 0.99 -47.49 47.11
C ALA A 4 0.43 -47.03 45.74
N LEU A 5 1.08 -46.23 44.86
CA LEU A 5 2.41 -45.58 44.78
C LEU A 5 2.47 -44.63 43.51
N ILE A 6 3.28 -43.55 43.57
CA ILE A 6 4.12 -42.85 42.53
C ILE A 6 3.56 -41.93 41.39
N ALA A 7 3.90 -40.63 41.56
CA ALA A 7 4.55 -39.58 40.70
C ALA A 7 4.20 -39.28 39.22
N ALA A 8 3.85 -38.02 38.91
CA ALA A 8 4.69 -37.00 38.24
C ALA A 8 3.86 -35.72 37.95
N ALA A 9 4.49 -34.54 38.00
CA ALA A 9 3.86 -33.24 38.16
C ALA A 9 3.17 -32.69 36.89
N VAL A 10 1.91 -32.25 37.07
CA VAL A 10 1.09 -31.44 36.16
C VAL A 10 0.48 -30.32 36.99
N THR A 11 0.59 -29.08 36.53
CA THR A 11 0.15 -27.87 37.22
C THR A 11 -1.19 -27.35 36.69
N ALA A 12 -2.06 -26.92 37.62
CA ALA A 12 -3.26 -26.08 37.48
C ALA A 12 -4.47 -26.75 36.76
N LEU A 13 -5.73 -26.50 37.10
CA LEU A 13 -6.36 -25.37 37.79
C LEU A 13 -7.28 -25.88 38.91
N ALA A 14 -7.14 -25.32 40.11
CA ALA A 14 -8.24 -25.28 41.07
C ALA A 14 -9.02 -24.00 40.81
N VAL A 15 -10.31 -24.13 40.50
CA VAL A 15 -11.26 -23.02 40.50
C VAL A 15 -11.41 -22.57 41.95
N VAL A 16 -10.59 -21.56 42.32
CA VAL A 16 -10.80 -20.78 43.53
C VAL A 16 -12.02 -19.89 43.25
N PRO A 17 -13.03 -19.84 44.13
CA PRO A 17 -14.13 -18.88 43.96
C PRO A 17 -13.50 -17.50 43.91
N ALA A 18 -13.69 -16.79 42.79
CA ALA A 18 -13.14 -15.45 42.61
C ALA A 18 -13.61 -14.59 43.79
N THR A 19 -12.66 -14.18 44.63
CA THR A 19 -12.87 -13.03 45.50
C THR A 19 -13.31 -11.89 44.59
N PRO A 20 -14.44 -11.21 44.87
CA PRO A 20 -14.87 -10.08 44.06
C PRO A 20 -13.69 -9.11 43.91
N ALA A 21 -13.41 -8.73 42.66
CA ALA A 21 -12.33 -7.80 42.35
C ALA A 21 -12.64 -6.46 43.05
N MET A 22 -11.68 -5.94 43.82
CA MET A 22 -11.79 -4.62 44.41
C MET A 22 -12.10 -3.60 43.31
N ALA A 23 -13.01 -2.66 43.57
CA ALA A 23 -13.25 -1.56 42.65
C ALA A 23 -11.95 -0.74 42.47
N ALA A 24 -11.73 -0.21 41.27
CA ALA A 24 -10.65 0.75 41.07
C ALA A 24 -10.88 1.99 41.97
N PRO A 25 -9.82 2.63 42.50
CA PRO A 25 -9.94 3.87 43.24
C PRO A 25 -10.73 4.91 42.44
N LEU A 26 -11.53 5.73 43.11
CA LEU A 26 -12.30 6.77 42.45
C LEU A 26 -11.35 7.84 41.89
N ASP A 27 -11.63 8.34 40.68
CA ASP A 27 -10.88 9.45 40.09
C ASP A 27 -11.28 10.77 40.74
N PRO A 28 -10.37 11.46 41.45
CA PRO A 28 -10.65 12.72 42.09
C PRO A 28 -10.61 13.91 41.13
N ALA A 29 -10.09 13.77 39.90
CA ALA A 29 -9.98 14.86 38.92
C ALA A 29 -11.29 15.63 38.63
N PRO A 30 -12.47 15.00 38.50
CA PRO A 30 -13.74 15.73 38.33
C PRO A 30 -14.26 16.42 39.61
N GLY A 31 -13.64 16.17 40.77
CA GLY A 31 -14.10 16.65 42.07
C GLY A 31 -15.23 15.79 42.66
N LEU A 32 -14.89 14.89 43.58
CA LEU A 32 -15.83 14.02 44.27
C LEU A 32 -16.63 14.82 45.31
N ARG A 33 -17.94 14.54 45.42
CA ARG A 33 -18.85 15.23 46.33
C ARG A 33 -19.79 14.22 46.98
N PHE A 34 -19.89 14.24 48.30
CA PHE A 34 -20.66 13.30 49.11
C PHE A 34 -21.65 14.03 50.01
N ASP A 35 -22.92 13.61 49.99
CA ASP A 35 -24.04 14.24 50.69
C ASP A 35 -24.57 13.29 51.79
N PHE A 36 -24.51 13.74 53.05
CA PHE A 36 -24.68 12.92 54.24
C PHE A 36 -26.07 13.09 54.83
N GLY A 37 -26.77 11.97 55.03
CA GLY A 37 -28.19 12.06 55.31
C GLY A 37 -28.90 10.76 55.61
N SER A 38 -30.14 10.65 55.15
CA SER A 38 -30.91 9.40 55.23
C SER A 38 -30.99 8.67 53.88
N THR A 39 -31.54 7.45 53.87
CA THR A 39 -31.82 6.73 52.62
C THR A 39 -32.94 7.37 51.80
N THR A 40 -33.73 8.26 52.40
CA THR A 40 -34.95 8.84 51.79
C THR A 40 -34.93 10.36 51.67
N SER A 41 -33.95 11.03 52.29
CA SER A 41 -33.83 12.48 52.22
C SER A 41 -33.43 12.93 50.81
N PRO A 42 -33.77 14.16 50.37
CA PRO A 42 -33.35 14.67 49.06
C PRO A 42 -31.82 14.57 48.89
N LEU A 43 -31.34 14.17 47.71
CA LEU A 43 -29.91 14.16 47.36
C LEU A 43 -29.60 15.45 46.59
N ALA A 44 -28.56 16.17 46.98
CA ALA A 44 -28.09 17.33 46.25
C ALA A 44 -27.60 16.97 44.83
N ASP A 45 -27.94 17.80 43.85
CA ASP A 45 -27.51 17.60 42.45
C ASP A 45 -25.97 17.55 42.35
N GLY A 46 -25.45 16.51 41.70
CA GLY A 46 -24.01 16.30 41.53
C GLY A 46 -23.29 15.72 42.75
N TYR A 47 -24.01 15.33 43.80
CA TYR A 47 -23.45 14.65 44.97
C TYR A 47 -23.76 13.14 44.96
N THR A 48 -22.90 12.40 45.64
CA THR A 48 -23.06 10.97 45.92
C THR A 48 -23.65 10.78 47.32
N ARG A 49 -24.75 10.03 47.42
CA ARG A 49 -25.44 9.82 48.71
C ARG A 49 -24.59 8.99 49.69
N VAL A 50 -24.46 9.49 50.90
CA VAL A 50 -23.96 8.78 52.09
C VAL A 50 -25.07 8.79 53.15
N ALA A 51 -25.97 7.83 53.07
CA ALA A 51 -26.99 7.65 54.09
C ALA A 51 -26.37 7.15 55.40
N HIS A 52 -27.06 7.37 56.52
CA HIS A 52 -26.67 6.95 57.88
C HIS A 52 -26.34 5.47 58.08
N ASN A 53 -26.63 4.61 57.10
CA ASN A 53 -26.30 3.18 57.07
C ASN A 53 -25.44 2.78 55.85
N THR A 54 -24.88 3.75 55.11
CA THR A 54 -24.00 3.52 53.95
C THR A 54 -22.62 3.14 54.45
N LEU A 55 -22.38 1.85 54.71
CA LEU A 55 -21.11 1.37 55.24
C LEU A 55 -20.04 1.26 54.15
N HIS A 56 -18.79 1.60 54.44
CA HIS A 56 -17.69 1.38 53.51
C HIS A 56 -17.56 -0.10 53.14
N THR A 57 -17.42 -0.39 51.84
CA THR A 57 -17.14 -1.73 51.30
C THR A 57 -16.15 -1.60 50.16
N ALA A 58 -15.24 -2.58 50.01
CA ALA A 58 -14.23 -2.58 48.94
C ALA A 58 -14.84 -2.48 47.51
N ASP A 59 -16.06 -2.99 47.32
CA ASP A 59 -16.76 -2.90 46.02
C ASP A 59 -17.31 -1.49 45.72
N ARG A 60 -17.51 -0.68 46.76
CA ARG A 60 -18.07 0.68 46.64
C ARG A 60 -16.98 1.75 46.65
N GLY A 61 -15.90 1.49 47.37
CA GLY A 61 -14.78 2.42 47.55
C GLY A 61 -15.12 3.68 48.34
N TYR A 62 -16.28 3.77 49.00
CA TYR A 62 -16.58 4.84 49.95
C TYR A 62 -17.67 4.43 50.96
N GLY A 63 -17.73 5.10 52.11
CA GLY A 63 -18.82 4.96 53.09
C GLY A 63 -18.39 5.17 54.55
N LEU A 64 -19.37 5.02 55.45
CA LEU A 64 -19.20 5.14 56.89
C LEU A 64 -18.55 3.89 57.51
N ASP A 65 -17.82 4.05 58.60
CA ASP A 65 -17.26 2.93 59.37
C ASP A 65 -18.35 2.11 60.11
N ARG A 66 -19.48 2.75 60.44
CA ARG A 66 -20.64 2.14 61.10
C ARG A 66 -21.93 2.90 60.79
N ALA A 67 -23.07 2.27 61.11
CA ALA A 67 -24.36 2.95 61.04
C ALA A 67 -24.52 3.96 62.18
N VAL A 68 -25.10 5.12 61.88
CA VAL A 68 -25.24 6.26 62.79
C VAL A 68 -26.67 6.82 62.78
N GLY A 69 -26.95 7.83 63.60
CA GLY A 69 -28.21 8.56 63.53
C GLY A 69 -28.24 9.51 62.33
N TYR A 70 -29.42 10.03 62.00
CA TYR A 70 -29.59 11.14 61.06
C TYR A 70 -30.67 12.11 61.55
N ARG A 71 -30.68 13.31 60.99
CA ARG A 71 -31.80 14.25 61.08
C ARG A 71 -32.03 14.88 59.71
N ASP A 72 -33.29 15.02 59.34
CA ASP A 72 -33.72 15.81 58.19
C ASP A 72 -34.59 16.95 58.73
N ARG A 73 -34.19 18.20 58.45
CA ARG A 73 -34.87 19.40 58.96
C ARG A 73 -35.87 20.00 57.98
N GLY A 74 -35.98 19.45 56.77
CA GLY A 74 -36.95 19.91 55.77
C GLY A 74 -36.65 21.29 55.18
N THR A 75 -35.42 21.81 55.32
CA THR A 75 -35.03 23.09 54.71
C THR A 75 -34.91 22.96 53.19
N ALA A 76 -34.79 24.11 52.50
CA ALA A 76 -34.83 24.18 51.04
C ALA A 76 -33.58 23.63 50.35
N ASP A 77 -32.39 23.81 50.94
CA ASP A 77 -31.11 23.37 50.38
C ASP A 77 -30.80 21.92 50.79
N PRO A 78 -30.77 20.95 49.86
CA PRO A 78 -30.52 19.54 50.17
C PRO A 78 -29.22 19.30 50.94
N VAL A 79 -28.12 20.00 50.61
CA VAL A 79 -26.81 19.75 51.24
C VAL A 79 -26.85 20.04 52.74
N THR A 80 -27.55 21.10 53.14
CA THR A 80 -27.60 21.54 54.54
C THR A 80 -28.87 21.07 55.26
N ARG A 81 -29.80 20.44 54.55
CA ARG A 81 -31.10 20.00 55.06
C ARG A 81 -31.00 18.85 56.03
N ASP A 82 -30.15 17.90 55.72
CA ASP A 82 -29.94 16.70 56.51
C ASP A 82 -28.47 16.44 56.77
N PHE A 83 -28.25 15.57 57.74
CA PHE A 83 -26.92 15.19 58.19
C PHE A 83 -26.97 13.84 58.89
N THR A 84 -25.83 13.16 58.89
CA THR A 84 -25.55 12.04 59.80
C THR A 84 -25.08 12.56 61.16
N VAL A 85 -25.37 11.86 62.25
CA VAL A 85 -25.08 12.30 63.62
C VAL A 85 -24.74 11.13 64.55
N ALA A 86 -23.60 11.24 65.24
CA ALA A 86 -23.21 10.38 66.35
C ALA A 86 -22.08 11.03 67.17
N ALA A 87 -21.87 10.58 68.40
CA ALA A 87 -20.81 11.11 69.26
C ALA A 87 -19.38 10.89 68.69
N ALA A 88 -19.21 9.84 67.87
CA ALA A 88 -17.99 9.54 67.11
C ALA A 88 -18.27 8.57 65.96
N TYR A 89 -17.70 8.74 64.77
CA TYR A 89 -17.74 7.79 63.63
C TYR A 89 -16.79 8.27 62.51
N GLY A 90 -16.56 7.45 61.49
CA GLY A 90 -15.68 7.76 60.38
C GLY A 90 -16.33 7.63 59.00
N PHE A 91 -15.68 8.22 58.01
CA PHE A 91 -15.99 8.10 56.58
C PHE A 91 -14.69 7.84 55.81
N ALA A 92 -14.73 6.88 54.90
CA ALA A 92 -13.59 6.50 54.07
C ALA A 92 -13.93 6.64 52.58
N VAL A 93 -12.92 6.92 51.75
CA VAL A 93 -13.00 6.89 50.29
C VAL A 93 -11.68 6.44 49.64
N ASP A 94 -11.74 5.45 48.75
CA ASP A 94 -10.58 4.90 48.03
C ASP A 94 -10.22 5.82 46.85
N VAL A 95 -9.02 6.40 46.87
CA VAL A 95 -8.47 7.32 45.84
C VAL A 95 -6.98 7.05 45.64
N PRO A 96 -6.37 7.38 44.49
CA PRO A 96 -4.93 7.17 44.28
C PRO A 96 -4.04 7.86 45.33
N ASP A 97 -2.79 7.43 45.45
CA ASP A 97 -1.81 8.14 46.26
C ASP A 97 -1.56 9.54 45.69
N GLY A 98 -1.66 10.56 46.52
CA GLY A 98 -1.62 11.93 46.08
C GLY A 98 -1.98 12.94 47.16
N GLU A 99 -1.99 14.21 46.76
CA GLU A 99 -2.46 15.30 47.59
C GLU A 99 -3.78 15.84 47.02
N TYR A 100 -4.74 16.11 47.90
CA TYR A 100 -6.11 16.45 47.54
C TYR A 100 -6.63 17.64 48.36
N GLU A 101 -7.51 18.43 47.76
CA GLU A 101 -8.28 19.46 48.48
C GLU A 101 -9.52 18.83 49.09
N LEU A 102 -9.71 19.02 50.40
CA LEU A 102 -10.77 18.41 51.19
C LEU A 102 -11.63 19.51 51.84
N THR A 103 -12.94 19.45 51.63
CA THR A 103 -13.93 20.27 52.35
C THR A 103 -14.92 19.38 53.12
N VAL A 104 -15.23 19.73 54.37
CA VAL A 104 -16.23 19.06 55.21
C VAL A 104 -17.23 20.09 55.72
N ILE A 105 -18.53 19.86 55.52
CA ILE A 105 -19.62 20.76 55.94
C ILE A 105 -20.37 20.14 57.12
N SER A 106 -20.65 20.94 58.15
CA SER A 106 -21.20 20.48 59.43
C SER A 106 -22.09 21.53 60.12
N GLY A 107 -23.35 21.21 60.41
CA GLY A 107 -24.29 22.10 61.10
C GLY A 107 -25.68 21.50 61.35
N ASP A 108 -26.59 22.32 61.89
CA ASP A 108 -28.01 21.97 62.09
C ASP A 108 -28.89 23.22 62.07
N ALA A 109 -30.02 23.16 61.35
CA ALA A 109 -30.97 24.26 61.21
C ALA A 109 -31.58 24.72 62.56
N ILE A 110 -31.72 23.83 63.55
CA ILE A 110 -32.49 24.13 64.78
C ILE A 110 -31.71 24.04 66.09
N ALA A 111 -30.42 23.68 66.04
CA ALA A 111 -29.58 23.55 67.22
C ALA A 111 -28.14 23.97 66.90
N PRO A 112 -27.38 24.49 67.88
CA PRO A 112 -25.95 24.68 67.68
C PRO A 112 -25.25 23.32 67.49
N ASN A 113 -24.08 23.35 66.86
CA ASN A 113 -23.29 22.17 66.52
C ASN A 113 -21.80 22.41 66.75
N THR A 114 -21.10 21.41 67.28
CA THR A 114 -19.64 21.34 67.38
C THR A 114 -19.16 19.96 66.95
N THR A 115 -18.53 19.87 65.78
CA THR A 115 -17.97 18.62 65.23
C THR A 115 -16.45 18.68 65.19
N THR A 116 -15.76 17.74 65.85
CA THR A 116 -14.30 17.58 65.68
C THR A 116 -13.99 16.73 64.46
N LEU A 117 -12.96 17.08 63.68
CA LEU A 117 -12.51 16.40 62.46
C LEU A 117 -11.08 15.86 62.61
N THR A 118 -10.89 14.57 62.29
CA THR A 118 -9.58 13.97 61.99
C THR A 118 -9.48 13.59 60.51
N VAL A 119 -8.30 13.73 59.92
CA VAL A 119 -7.99 13.33 58.53
C VAL A 119 -6.72 12.51 58.57
N GLU A 120 -6.74 11.29 58.04
CA GLU A 120 -5.64 10.31 58.13
C GLU A 120 -5.21 10.03 59.59
N GLY A 121 -6.20 9.93 60.48
CA GLY A 121 -5.96 9.71 61.91
C GLY A 121 -5.41 10.91 62.70
N GLU A 122 -5.07 12.02 62.03
CA GLU A 122 -4.59 13.24 62.67
C GLU A 122 -5.72 14.23 62.92
N ALA A 123 -5.78 14.82 64.12
CA ALA A 123 -6.75 15.87 64.44
C ALA A 123 -6.50 17.14 63.59
N ARG A 124 -7.51 17.59 62.84
CA ARG A 124 -7.40 18.73 61.91
C ARG A 124 -8.15 19.97 62.38
N ALA A 125 -9.41 19.83 62.79
CA ALA A 125 -10.26 20.99 63.07
C ALA A 125 -11.37 20.68 64.07
N THR A 126 -11.96 21.74 64.63
CA THR A 126 -13.26 21.71 65.30
C THR A 126 -14.18 22.67 64.58
N ILE A 127 -15.21 22.15 63.92
CA ILE A 127 -16.19 22.91 63.12
C ILE A 127 -17.35 23.26 64.05
N THR A 128 -17.50 24.56 64.35
CA THR A 128 -18.57 25.08 65.22
C THR A 128 -19.57 25.90 64.41
N ALA A 129 -20.87 25.69 64.64
CA ALA A 129 -21.95 26.45 64.02
C ALA A 129 -23.04 26.79 65.02
N SER A 130 -23.58 28.01 64.96
CA SER A 130 -24.78 28.41 65.71
C SER A 130 -26.03 27.77 65.11
N THR A 131 -27.13 27.73 65.87
CA THR A 131 -28.44 27.31 65.36
C THR A 131 -28.78 28.01 64.04
N GLY A 132 -29.10 27.25 63.00
CA GLY A 132 -29.48 27.79 61.69
C GLY A 132 -28.30 28.09 60.77
N ALA A 133 -27.06 27.86 61.21
CA ALA A 133 -25.83 28.04 60.44
C ALA A 133 -25.10 26.70 60.23
N TYR A 134 -24.21 26.67 59.24
CA TYR A 134 -23.39 25.52 58.88
C TYR A 134 -21.95 25.99 58.77
N GLY A 135 -21.05 25.34 59.51
CA GLY A 135 -19.62 25.60 59.42
C GLY A 135 -18.99 24.64 58.42
N ASP A 136 -17.87 25.05 57.85
CA ASP A 136 -17.05 24.20 57.00
C ASP A 136 -15.59 24.15 57.47
N TYR A 137 -14.92 23.07 57.12
CA TYR A 137 -13.47 22.97 57.09
C TYR A 137 -13.07 22.84 55.63
N THR A 138 -12.09 23.62 55.19
CA THR A 138 -11.41 23.43 53.90
C THR A 138 -9.91 23.35 54.14
N GLY A 139 -9.26 22.30 53.63
CA GLY A 139 -7.84 22.06 53.78
C GLY A 139 -7.32 21.02 52.78
N THR A 140 -6.13 20.47 53.01
CA THR A 140 -5.57 19.41 52.16
C THR A 140 -5.47 18.08 52.89
N ALA A 141 -5.54 17.00 52.13
CA ALA A 141 -5.33 15.64 52.59
C ALA A 141 -4.28 14.94 51.73
N ARG A 142 -3.38 14.20 52.36
CA ARG A 142 -2.37 13.40 51.68
C ARG A 142 -2.70 11.93 51.84
N VAL A 143 -2.85 11.24 50.73
CA VAL A 143 -3.11 9.80 50.66
C VAL A 143 -1.81 9.10 50.26
N THR A 144 -1.47 8.04 50.99
CA THR A 144 -0.23 7.27 50.77
C THR A 144 -0.44 5.75 50.73
N ASP A 145 -1.67 5.30 50.95
CA ASP A 145 -2.05 3.89 51.02
C ASP A 145 -3.29 3.59 50.14
N GLY A 146 -3.63 4.48 49.22
CA GLY A 146 -4.75 4.34 48.29
C GLY A 146 -6.14 4.64 48.88
N ARG A 147 -6.23 5.22 50.08
CA ARG A 147 -7.50 5.57 50.73
C ARG A 147 -7.40 6.84 51.57
N LEU A 148 -8.47 7.63 51.58
CA LEU A 148 -8.65 8.77 52.48
C LEU A 148 -9.61 8.39 53.63
N ASP A 149 -9.15 8.57 54.87
CA ASP A 149 -9.87 8.29 56.10
C ASP A 149 -10.18 9.56 56.91
N LEU A 150 -11.48 9.81 57.12
CA LEU A 150 -12.01 10.92 57.92
C LEU A 150 -12.66 10.41 59.20
N GLY A 151 -12.48 11.14 60.30
CA GLY A 151 -13.14 10.86 61.57
C GLY A 151 -13.86 12.08 62.12
N PHE A 152 -15.07 11.87 62.65
CA PHE A 152 -15.95 12.90 63.19
C PHE A 152 -16.28 12.61 64.65
N GLY A 153 -16.29 13.63 65.51
CA GLY A 153 -16.56 13.47 66.95
C GLY A 153 -17.33 14.65 67.56
N GLN A 154 -17.54 14.60 68.88
CA GLN A 154 -18.39 15.52 69.66
C GLN A 154 -19.86 15.42 69.25
N ASP A 155 -20.42 16.41 68.55
CA ASP A 155 -21.78 16.29 68.01
C ASP A 155 -21.82 15.44 66.73
N GLY A 156 -20.72 15.38 65.98
CA GLY A 156 -20.57 14.56 64.78
C GLY A 156 -21.63 14.81 63.68
N ARG A 157 -22.20 16.01 63.58
CA ARG A 157 -23.20 16.30 62.54
C ARG A 157 -22.52 16.59 61.21
N VAL A 158 -22.55 15.69 60.24
CA VAL A 158 -21.89 15.91 58.94
C VAL A 158 -22.94 16.00 57.85
N ASN A 159 -22.87 17.07 57.07
CA ASN A 159 -23.75 17.38 55.96
C ASN A 159 -23.12 16.97 54.63
N ALA A 160 -21.85 17.28 54.40
CA ALA A 160 -21.17 16.94 53.15
C ALA A 160 -19.66 16.81 53.27
N VAL A 161 -19.06 16.06 52.32
CA VAL A 161 -17.61 15.95 52.10
C VAL A 161 -17.31 16.16 50.62
N LEU A 162 -16.36 17.03 50.28
CA LEU A 162 -15.90 17.27 48.92
C LEU A 162 -14.40 17.00 48.82
N LEU A 163 -13.97 16.35 47.73
CA LEU A 163 -12.58 15.99 47.47
C LEU A 163 -12.20 16.34 46.03
N GLY A 164 -11.23 17.24 45.83
CA GLY A 164 -10.73 17.66 44.52
C GLY A 164 -9.22 17.42 44.35
N PRO A 165 -8.70 17.48 43.11
CA PRO A 165 -7.27 17.37 42.87
C PRO A 165 -6.53 18.54 43.53
N ALA A 166 -5.33 18.31 44.06
CA ALA A 166 -4.54 19.43 44.58
C ALA A 166 -4.23 20.45 43.48
N THR A 167 -4.29 21.72 43.87
CA THR A 167 -3.91 22.85 43.02
C THR A 167 -2.45 22.70 42.56
N ALA A 168 -2.24 22.84 41.24
CA ALA A 168 -0.92 22.73 40.64
C ALA A 168 0.05 23.81 41.18
N PRO A 169 1.36 23.53 41.20
CA PRO A 169 2.36 24.54 41.55
C PRO A 169 2.28 25.75 40.63
N THR A 170 2.42 26.95 41.21
CA THR A 170 2.40 28.22 40.47
C THR A 170 3.82 28.75 40.27
N GLY A 171 3.97 29.73 39.38
CA GLY A 171 5.25 30.42 39.18
C GLY A 171 6.31 29.56 38.49
N LEU A 172 5.91 28.58 37.67
CA LEU A 172 6.83 27.83 36.83
C LEU A 172 7.61 28.79 35.91
N ALA A 173 8.94 28.78 36.07
CA ALA A 173 9.86 29.62 35.33
C ALA A 173 11.12 28.82 34.98
N ALA A 174 11.85 29.29 33.96
CA ALA A 174 13.19 28.81 33.67
C ALA A 174 14.16 29.48 34.66
N GLY A 175 14.65 28.71 35.64
CA GLY A 175 15.67 29.15 36.59
C GLY A 175 17.06 29.28 35.96
N GLY A 176 17.29 28.66 34.80
CA GLY A 176 18.49 28.86 34.00
C GLY A 176 18.46 28.03 32.72
N VAL A 177 19.12 28.54 31.68
CA VAL A 177 19.34 27.82 30.42
C VAL A 177 20.84 27.70 30.19
N GLU A 178 21.35 26.48 30.19
CA GLU A 178 22.73 26.18 29.84
C GLU A 178 22.82 26.05 28.32
N ALA A 179 23.17 27.14 27.64
CA ALA A 179 23.29 27.18 26.18
C ALA A 179 24.70 26.77 25.73
N THR A 180 25.08 25.52 26.02
CA THR A 180 26.40 24.94 25.69
C THR A 180 26.27 23.71 24.78
N ALA A 181 27.40 23.06 24.46
CA ALA A 181 27.41 21.80 23.71
C ALA A 181 26.77 20.63 24.50
N THR A 182 26.64 20.76 25.82
CA THR A 182 25.85 19.88 26.70
C THR A 182 24.72 20.70 27.31
N PRO A 183 23.65 20.96 26.54
CA PRO A 183 22.59 21.87 26.93
C PRO A 183 21.75 21.37 28.11
N GLY A 184 21.13 22.31 28.82
CA GLY A 184 20.25 21.99 29.94
C GLY A 184 19.26 23.11 30.26
N VAL A 185 18.07 22.75 30.70
CA VAL A 185 17.07 23.71 31.19
C VAL A 185 16.77 23.43 32.65
N THR A 186 17.14 24.35 33.53
CA THR A 186 16.75 24.30 34.94
C THR A 186 15.41 25.01 35.10
N LEU A 187 14.42 24.28 35.57
CA LEU A 187 13.09 24.74 35.90
C LEU A 187 13.01 25.02 37.40
N THR A 188 12.25 26.05 37.77
CA THR A 188 11.93 26.41 39.16
C THR A 188 10.48 26.80 39.27
N TRP A 189 9.84 26.53 40.40
CA TRP A 189 8.46 26.94 40.67
C TRP A 189 8.29 27.30 42.15
N ASN A 190 7.12 27.81 42.53
CA ASN A 190 6.81 28.08 43.93
C ASN A 190 6.56 26.77 44.67
N ALA A 191 7.16 26.61 45.85
CA ALA A 191 6.92 25.42 46.67
C ALA A 191 5.46 25.32 47.11
N THR A 192 4.80 24.22 46.78
CA THR A 192 3.42 23.91 47.18
C THR A 192 3.31 22.42 47.48
N GLY A 193 2.46 22.06 48.44
CA GLY A 193 2.29 20.67 48.86
C GLY A 193 3.51 20.04 49.55
N SER A 194 3.39 18.77 49.93
CA SER A 194 4.45 18.02 50.65
C SER A 194 4.82 16.69 49.98
N SER A 195 4.18 16.38 48.85
CA SER A 195 4.23 15.10 48.15
C SER A 195 5.31 15.00 47.06
N GLY A 196 6.02 16.10 46.78
CA GLY A 196 6.95 16.21 45.64
C GLY A 196 6.24 16.66 44.36
N TYR A 197 6.93 16.63 43.22
CA TYR A 197 6.47 17.19 41.95
C TYR A 197 6.74 16.26 40.79
N GLU A 198 5.87 16.30 39.78
CA GLU A 198 6.04 15.59 38.51
C GLU A 198 6.21 16.59 37.37
N ILE A 199 7.22 16.38 36.52
CA ILE A 199 7.63 17.30 35.46
C ILE A 199 7.32 16.65 34.10
N TYR A 200 6.70 17.43 33.23
CA TYR A 200 6.27 17.02 31.91
C TYR A 200 6.84 17.93 30.83
N ARG A 201 7.07 17.37 29.65
CA ARG A 201 7.54 18.08 28.46
C ARG A 201 6.70 17.72 27.24
N ALA A 202 6.47 18.69 26.37
CA ALA A 202 5.79 18.53 25.08
C ALA A 202 6.44 19.42 24.00
N GLY A 203 6.15 19.13 22.74
CA GLY A 203 6.52 20.00 21.61
C GLY A 203 5.62 21.23 21.48
N THR A 204 4.37 21.14 21.96
CA THR A 204 3.39 22.24 21.97
C THR A 204 2.60 22.25 23.28
N ALA A 205 1.95 23.37 23.60
CA ALA A 205 1.10 23.47 24.79
C ALA A 205 -0.14 22.55 24.76
N ALA A 206 -0.54 22.09 23.57
CA ALA A 206 -1.65 21.14 23.40
C ALA A 206 -1.23 19.67 23.69
N GLY A 207 0.07 19.41 23.84
CA GLY A 207 0.61 18.05 24.00
C GLY A 207 0.94 17.36 22.67
N PRO A 208 1.05 16.03 22.65
CA PRO A 208 0.96 15.14 23.81
C PRO A 208 2.07 15.41 24.84
N TRP A 209 1.74 15.27 26.12
CA TRP A 209 2.66 15.51 27.24
C TRP A 209 3.34 14.21 27.67
N ALA A 210 4.67 14.23 27.69
CA ALA A 210 5.48 13.12 28.20
C ALA A 210 6.02 13.45 29.60
N LYS A 211 5.91 12.50 30.54
CA LYS A 211 6.56 12.65 31.85
C LYS A 211 8.06 12.59 31.66
N LEU A 212 8.74 13.67 32.03
CA LEU A 212 10.19 13.79 31.94
C LEU A 212 10.88 13.30 33.21
N GLY A 213 10.25 13.49 34.38
CA GLY A 213 10.81 13.09 35.66
C GLY A 213 9.97 13.51 36.86
N ALA A 214 10.54 13.37 38.05
CA ALA A 214 9.96 13.82 39.32
C ALA A 214 11.02 14.53 40.17
N SER A 215 10.60 15.40 41.08
CA SER A 215 11.48 16.13 41.99
C SER A 215 10.88 16.27 43.38
N SER A 216 11.69 16.15 44.43
CA SER A 216 11.29 16.43 45.81
C SER A 216 11.47 17.89 46.21
N ALA A 217 12.12 18.69 45.36
CA ALA A 217 12.36 20.12 45.55
C ALA A 217 11.64 20.92 44.45
N PRO A 218 11.38 22.22 44.65
CA PRO A 218 10.68 23.04 43.65
C PRO A 218 11.58 23.45 42.47
N THR A 219 12.39 22.50 41.98
CA THR A 219 13.31 22.66 40.87
C THR A 219 13.58 21.32 40.18
N PHE A 220 13.89 21.36 38.89
CA PHE A 220 14.27 20.20 38.07
C PHE A 220 15.13 20.64 36.89
N THR A 221 16.19 19.89 36.57
CA THR A 221 17.04 20.18 35.41
C THR A 221 16.81 19.14 34.30
N ASP A 222 16.30 19.59 33.17
CA ASP A 222 16.21 18.82 31.94
C ASP A 222 17.56 18.83 31.22
N THR A 223 18.34 17.77 31.39
CA THR A 223 19.63 17.54 30.71
C THR A 223 19.49 16.88 29.34
N THR A 224 18.26 16.63 28.89
CA THR A 224 17.95 16.05 27.58
C THR A 224 17.45 17.09 26.58
N ALA A 225 17.31 18.34 27.01
CA ALA A 225 16.96 19.47 26.16
C ALA A 225 18.13 19.77 25.21
N GLU A 226 17.87 20.03 23.94
CA GLU A 226 18.91 20.29 22.93
C GLU A 226 19.04 21.78 22.60
N LEU A 227 20.27 22.19 22.25
CA LEU A 227 20.62 23.59 21.98
C LEU A 227 19.85 24.13 20.77
N GLY A 228 19.24 25.29 20.95
CA GLY A 228 18.47 26.03 19.95
C GLY A 228 17.02 25.60 19.79
N LEU A 229 16.61 24.46 20.36
CA LEU A 229 15.23 23.97 20.25
C LEU A 229 14.31 24.62 21.28
N THR A 230 13.00 24.52 21.02
CA THR A 230 11.96 25.02 21.91
C THR A 230 11.15 23.86 22.47
N TYR A 231 10.93 23.89 23.79
CA TYR A 231 10.16 22.91 24.53
C TYR A 231 9.08 23.59 25.35
N VAL A 232 7.99 22.87 25.63
CA VAL A 232 6.95 23.32 26.55
C VAL A 232 6.97 22.41 27.77
N TYR A 233 7.04 23.01 28.97
CA TYR A 233 7.11 22.30 30.25
C TYR A 233 5.87 22.56 31.10
N ALA A 234 5.48 21.58 31.90
CA ALA A 234 4.45 21.74 32.91
C ALA A 234 4.82 20.92 34.16
N VAL A 235 4.35 21.37 35.33
CA VAL A 235 4.61 20.71 36.62
C VAL A 235 3.29 20.50 37.34
N LYS A 236 3.16 19.37 38.02
CA LYS A 236 2.03 19.08 38.91
C LYS A 236 2.46 18.42 40.21
N LEU A 237 1.57 18.40 41.18
CA LEU A 237 1.66 17.52 42.34
C LEU A 237 1.17 16.11 41.96
N PRO A 238 1.69 15.05 42.59
CA PRO A 238 1.11 13.71 42.48
C PRO A 238 -0.40 13.73 42.78
N GLY A 239 -1.21 13.15 41.88
CA GLY A 239 -2.68 13.16 41.98
C GLY A 239 -3.35 14.49 41.57
N GLY A 240 -2.58 15.55 41.32
CA GLY A 240 -3.07 16.87 40.91
C GLY A 240 -3.20 17.09 39.39
N THR A 241 -3.57 18.31 39.01
CA THR A 241 -3.68 18.76 37.60
C THR A 241 -2.38 19.36 37.08
N LEU A 242 -2.16 19.33 35.76
CA LEU A 242 -1.01 20.01 35.15
C LEU A 242 -1.12 21.53 35.34
N GLY A 243 -0.05 22.15 35.83
CA GLY A 243 0.05 23.60 35.94
C GLY A 243 0.14 24.31 34.59
N ALA A 244 0.17 25.64 34.65
CA ALA A 244 0.29 26.48 33.45
C ALA A 244 1.59 26.14 32.67
N PRO A 245 1.53 25.98 31.34
CA PRO A 245 2.69 25.59 30.54
C PRO A 245 3.71 26.72 30.42
N LEU A 246 4.99 26.36 30.42
CA LEU A 246 6.12 27.25 30.18
C LEU A 246 6.85 26.87 28.88
N THR A 247 6.88 27.78 27.92
CA THR A 247 7.68 27.61 26.69
C THR A 247 9.10 28.13 26.90
N VAL A 248 10.10 27.29 26.65
CA VAL A 248 11.52 27.63 26.77
C VAL A 248 12.25 27.27 25.48
N THR A 249 12.92 28.26 24.89
CA THR A 249 13.93 28.02 23.85
C THR A 249 15.30 27.91 24.49
N VAL A 250 16.04 26.84 24.19
CA VAL A 250 17.38 26.58 24.75
C VAL A 250 18.41 27.47 24.06
N LYS A 251 18.55 28.72 24.52
CA LYS A 251 19.54 29.69 24.03
C LYS A 251 19.91 30.72 25.10
N ASP A 252 21.07 31.35 24.92
CA ASP A 252 21.46 32.61 25.53
C ASP A 252 21.00 33.78 24.64
N ALA A 253 19.97 34.50 25.07
CA ALA A 253 19.39 35.61 24.32
C ALA A 253 20.33 36.82 24.15
N ALA A 254 21.45 36.88 24.90
CA ALA A 254 22.43 37.95 24.78
C ALA A 254 23.47 37.71 23.66
N GLN A 255 23.51 36.49 23.12
CA GLN A 255 24.45 36.09 22.06
C GLN A 255 23.74 36.07 20.70
N PRO A 256 24.40 36.48 19.60
CA PRO A 256 23.84 36.29 18.27
C PRO A 256 23.82 34.80 17.90
N ALA A 257 22.83 34.39 17.11
CA ALA A 257 22.83 33.07 16.49
C ALA A 257 23.99 32.97 15.47
N PRO A 258 24.56 31.76 15.27
CA PRO A 258 25.59 31.56 14.24
C PRO A 258 25.08 31.88 12.82
N ALA A 259 26.01 32.10 11.90
CA ALA A 259 25.68 32.20 10.47
C ALA A 259 25.20 30.86 9.90
N ALA A 260 24.50 30.89 8.76
CA ALA A 260 24.10 29.67 8.05
C ALA A 260 25.36 28.88 7.60
N PRO A 261 25.39 27.54 7.75
CA PRO A 261 26.51 26.75 7.25
C PRO A 261 26.67 26.87 5.73
N GLU A 262 27.91 27.07 5.28
CA GLU A 262 28.28 27.17 3.87
C GLU A 262 29.04 25.93 3.38
N GLY A 263 29.08 25.75 2.06
CA GLY A 263 29.88 24.70 1.42
C GLY A 263 29.45 23.26 1.74
N LEU A 264 28.16 23.07 2.06
CA LEU A 264 27.56 21.73 2.17
C LEU A 264 27.75 21.00 0.84
N ARG A 265 28.38 19.84 0.91
CA ARG A 265 28.70 19.03 -0.26
C ARG A 265 28.73 17.55 0.05
N LEU A 266 28.58 16.75 -1.00
CA LEU A 266 28.72 15.31 -0.95
C LEU A 266 30.20 14.91 -0.81
N VAL A 267 30.51 14.01 0.12
CA VAL A 267 31.81 13.34 0.24
C VAL A 267 31.78 11.99 -0.45
N THR A 268 30.80 11.16 -0.10
CA THR A 268 30.56 9.85 -0.71
C THR A 268 29.06 9.54 -0.77
N ALA A 269 28.60 8.94 -1.87
CA ALA A 269 27.27 8.35 -1.97
C ALA A 269 27.38 6.89 -2.43
N THR A 270 26.72 6.00 -1.70
CA THR A 270 26.61 4.57 -2.02
C THR A 270 25.18 4.11 -1.73
N ALA A 271 24.79 2.93 -2.22
CA ALA A 271 23.50 2.32 -1.95
C ALA A 271 23.20 2.01 -0.47
N LYS A 272 24.12 2.33 0.46
CA LYS A 272 23.98 2.10 1.91
C LYS A 272 24.26 3.31 2.78
N GLN A 273 24.98 4.30 2.28
CA GLN A 273 25.40 5.45 3.07
C GLN A 273 25.69 6.68 2.20
N ILE A 274 25.27 7.85 2.71
CA ILE A 274 25.58 9.17 2.15
C ILE A 274 26.39 9.93 3.21
N THR A 275 27.60 10.34 2.85
CA THR A 275 28.46 11.16 3.71
C THR A 275 28.52 12.57 3.19
N LEU A 276 28.22 13.54 4.04
CA LEU A 276 28.15 14.96 3.77
C LEU A 276 29.25 15.70 4.52
N ARG A 277 29.67 16.86 4.00
CA ARG A 277 30.60 17.75 4.67
C ARG A 277 30.27 19.21 4.39
N TRP A 278 30.48 20.08 5.37
CA TRP A 278 30.31 21.53 5.26
C TRP A 278 31.53 22.27 5.82
N GLN A 279 31.54 23.60 5.72
CA GLN A 279 32.58 24.44 6.34
C GLN A 279 32.26 24.69 7.82
N PRO A 280 33.29 24.78 8.70
CA PRO A 280 33.08 25.23 10.07
C PRO A 280 32.43 26.62 10.12
N VAL A 281 31.57 26.84 11.12
CA VAL A 281 30.86 28.11 11.34
C VAL A 281 31.35 28.68 12.67
N ASP A 282 31.84 29.91 12.66
CA ASP A 282 32.28 30.59 13.88
C ASP A 282 31.11 30.72 14.87
N GLY A 283 31.37 30.35 16.13
CA GLY A 283 30.36 30.37 17.20
C GLY A 283 29.39 29.18 17.22
N ALA A 284 29.46 28.26 16.25
CA ALA A 284 28.72 27.00 16.31
C ALA A 284 29.37 26.03 17.30
N LEU A 285 28.53 25.39 18.13
CA LEU A 285 28.92 24.33 19.06
C LEU A 285 28.56 22.95 18.52
N LEU A 286 27.45 22.86 17.78
CA LEU A 286 26.95 21.64 17.15
C LEU A 286 26.16 21.99 15.88
N TYR A 287 25.79 20.95 15.13
CA TYR A 287 24.99 21.07 13.91
C TYR A 287 23.83 20.10 13.94
N HIS A 288 22.63 20.58 13.60
CA HIS A 288 21.43 19.79 13.38
C HIS A 288 21.27 19.48 11.89
N LEU A 289 20.97 18.23 11.58
CA LEU A 289 20.95 17.72 10.21
C LEU A 289 19.55 17.29 9.84
N TYR A 290 19.14 17.70 8.65
CA TYR A 290 17.81 17.50 8.13
C TYR A 290 17.87 16.79 6.79
N ARG A 291 16.93 15.87 6.60
CA ARG A 291 16.63 15.18 5.35
C ARG A 291 15.13 15.32 5.09
N ASP A 292 14.77 15.93 3.97
CA ASP A 292 13.37 16.21 3.58
C ASP A 292 12.57 16.84 4.73
N GLU A 293 13.16 17.87 5.33
CA GLU A 293 12.64 18.62 6.49
C GLU A 293 12.55 17.82 7.81
N GLN A 294 12.77 16.49 7.79
CA GLN A 294 12.88 15.69 9.00
C GLN A 294 14.30 15.76 9.57
N ARG A 295 14.41 16.02 10.87
CA ARG A 295 15.71 16.00 11.56
C ARG A 295 16.20 14.56 11.72
N ILE A 296 17.38 14.26 11.19
CA ILE A 296 17.98 12.92 11.18
C ILE A 296 19.16 12.75 12.14
N GLY A 297 19.73 13.85 12.64
CA GLY A 297 20.85 13.75 13.56
C GLY A 297 21.39 15.09 14.04
N VAL A 298 22.33 14.98 14.98
CA VAL A 298 23.10 16.10 15.54
C VAL A 298 24.56 15.69 15.68
N VAL A 299 25.49 16.58 15.34
CA VAL A 299 26.93 16.36 15.51
C VAL A 299 27.60 17.50 16.26
N THR A 300 28.55 17.19 17.14
CA THR A 300 29.25 18.16 17.99
C THR A 300 30.71 18.29 17.54
N GLY A 301 31.15 19.49 17.16
CA GLY A 301 32.53 19.78 16.74
C GLY A 301 32.95 19.20 15.38
N GLU A 302 32.20 18.25 14.82
CA GLU A 302 32.42 17.69 13.49
C GLU A 302 31.70 18.51 12.41
N THR A 303 32.29 18.60 11.23
CA THR A 303 31.70 19.27 10.04
C THR A 303 31.33 18.26 8.96
N SER A 304 31.02 17.05 9.39
CA SER A 304 30.72 15.90 8.54
C SER A 304 29.63 15.05 9.19
N TYR A 305 28.88 14.32 8.39
CA TYR A 305 27.92 13.32 8.87
C TYR A 305 27.70 12.23 7.84
N THR A 306 27.43 11.02 8.32
CA THR A 306 27.08 9.88 7.49
C THR A 306 25.66 9.46 7.82
N ASP A 307 24.77 9.58 6.84
CA ASP A 307 23.45 8.97 6.87
C ASP A 307 23.60 7.51 6.46
N GLU A 308 23.30 6.57 7.38
CA GLU A 308 23.36 5.12 7.15
C GLU A 308 22.05 4.53 6.60
N LEU A 309 21.01 5.35 6.50
CA LEU A 309 19.68 4.96 6.00
C LEU A 309 19.46 5.64 4.65
N VAL A 310 20.25 5.24 3.64
CA VAL A 310 20.10 5.79 2.28
C VAL A 310 18.88 5.17 1.64
N PRO A 311 17.83 5.97 1.40
CA PRO A 311 16.67 5.49 0.67
C PRO A 311 17.04 5.40 -0.81
N ARG A 312 16.29 4.63 -1.59
CA ARG A 312 16.64 4.40 -3.01
C ARG A 312 16.32 5.62 -3.89
N ASP A 313 15.77 6.68 -3.28
CA ASP A 313 15.23 7.87 -3.95
C ASP A 313 16.11 9.12 -3.71
N ARG A 314 15.68 10.26 -4.25
CA ARG A 314 16.38 11.55 -4.04
C ARG A 314 15.99 12.13 -2.70
N HIS A 315 17.00 12.50 -1.91
CA HIS A 315 16.80 13.20 -0.64
C HIS A 315 17.46 14.57 -0.61
N HIS A 316 16.79 15.52 0.04
CA HIS A 316 17.25 16.89 0.22
C HIS A 316 17.85 17.07 1.61
N TYR A 317 19.14 17.38 1.65
CA TYR A 317 19.88 17.60 2.88
C TYR A 317 20.10 19.08 3.18
N ARG A 318 19.92 19.44 4.45
CA ARG A 318 20.26 20.76 5.00
C ARG A 318 20.95 20.61 6.35
N VAL A 319 21.82 21.56 6.65
CA VAL A 319 22.53 21.64 7.93
C VAL A 319 22.21 22.98 8.59
N VAL A 320 21.93 22.95 9.89
CA VAL A 320 21.67 24.12 10.72
C VAL A 320 22.72 24.17 11.83
N ALA A 321 23.45 25.28 11.96
CA ALA A 321 24.37 25.46 13.08
C ALA A 321 23.59 25.84 14.35
N ALA A 322 24.06 25.37 15.50
CA ALA A 322 23.58 25.85 16.80
C ALA A 322 24.76 26.35 17.63
N GLY A 323 24.61 27.55 18.17
CA GLY A 323 25.54 28.16 19.12
C GLY A 323 24.79 28.68 20.33
N PRO A 324 25.46 29.38 21.27
CA PRO A 324 24.81 29.93 22.45
C PRO A 324 23.59 30.79 22.10
N GLY A 325 23.64 31.59 21.04
CA GLY A 325 22.51 32.43 20.57
C GLY A 325 21.32 31.69 19.94
N GLY A 326 21.39 30.36 19.80
CA GLY A 326 20.36 29.52 19.19
C GLY A 326 20.72 28.98 17.80
N LEU A 327 19.70 28.63 17.02
CA LEU A 327 19.84 28.08 15.67
C LEU A 327 20.13 29.16 14.62
N SER A 328 20.99 28.85 13.65
CA SER A 328 21.16 29.62 12.43
C SER A 328 19.98 29.42 11.45
N ALA A 329 19.98 30.15 10.33
CA ALA A 329 19.25 29.72 9.14
C ALA A 329 19.87 28.43 8.56
N PRO A 330 19.11 27.61 7.79
CA PRO A 330 19.65 26.41 7.16
C PRO A 330 20.66 26.76 6.05
N SER A 331 21.57 25.82 5.79
CA SER A 331 22.44 25.84 4.62
C SER A 331 21.64 25.82 3.30
N ALA A 332 22.32 26.07 2.18
CA ALA A 332 21.79 25.69 0.88
C ALA A 332 21.43 24.19 0.86
N THR A 333 20.37 23.83 0.14
CA THR A 333 19.93 22.44 -0.03
C THR A 333 20.95 21.68 -0.88
N LEU A 334 21.35 20.50 -0.42
CA LEU A 334 22.08 19.52 -1.21
C LEU A 334 21.13 18.37 -1.56
N THR A 335 20.84 18.17 -2.84
CA THR A 335 20.17 16.96 -3.31
C THR A 335 21.19 15.83 -3.40
N SER A 336 20.83 14.64 -2.93
CA SER A 336 21.67 13.45 -3.06
C SER A 336 21.50 12.80 -4.44
N PRO A 337 22.56 12.15 -4.98
CA PRO A 337 22.40 11.32 -6.16
C PRO A 337 21.64 10.05 -5.81
N VAL A 338 20.82 9.57 -6.72
CA VAL A 338 20.27 8.21 -6.64
C VAL A 338 21.42 7.22 -6.94
N THR A 339 21.70 6.35 -5.98
CA THR A 339 22.85 5.43 -6.01
C THR A 339 22.47 4.00 -6.40
N ALA A 340 21.18 3.73 -6.55
CA ALA A 340 20.64 2.50 -7.07
C ALA A 340 19.41 2.84 -7.90
N TYR A 341 19.35 2.36 -9.13
CA TYR A 341 18.12 2.37 -9.93
C TYR A 341 17.72 0.90 -10.10
N PRO A 342 16.51 0.54 -9.68
CA PRO A 342 16.14 -0.86 -9.58
C PRO A 342 16.04 -1.47 -10.99
N LEU A 343 16.45 -2.74 -11.08
CA LEU A 343 16.49 -3.49 -12.33
C LEU A 343 15.33 -4.46 -12.33
N ARG A 344 14.27 -4.13 -13.06
CA ARG A 344 13.04 -4.93 -13.14
C ARG A 344 13.34 -6.33 -13.66
N ARG A 345 12.84 -7.35 -12.97
CA ARG A 345 12.92 -8.74 -13.38
C ARG A 345 11.68 -9.08 -14.20
N MET A 346 11.86 -9.29 -15.50
CA MET A 346 10.80 -9.73 -16.42
C MET A 346 10.88 -11.24 -16.66
N PRO A 347 9.82 -11.86 -17.21
CA PRO A 347 9.81 -13.28 -17.53
C PRO A 347 10.96 -13.72 -18.45
N ALA A 348 11.44 -14.96 -18.25
CA ALA A 348 12.57 -15.52 -19.00
C ALA A 348 12.13 -16.19 -20.31
N LEU A 349 11.69 -15.39 -21.27
CA LEU A 349 11.03 -15.91 -22.47
C LEU A 349 11.97 -16.55 -23.50
N ASP A 350 11.47 -17.60 -24.13
CA ASP A 350 12.04 -18.20 -25.32
C ASP A 350 11.75 -17.34 -26.57
N ARG A 351 12.06 -17.86 -27.77
CA ARG A 351 11.84 -17.09 -29.01
C ARG A 351 10.39 -17.03 -29.45
N GLY A 352 9.45 -17.71 -28.78
CA GLY A 352 8.03 -17.69 -29.11
C GLY A 352 7.75 -18.00 -30.57
N LEU A 353 8.58 -18.83 -31.21
CA LEU A 353 8.52 -19.01 -32.67
C LEU A 353 7.18 -19.62 -33.07
N VAL A 354 6.41 -18.91 -33.89
CA VAL A 354 5.11 -19.36 -34.40
C VAL A 354 5.09 -19.31 -35.93
N ALA A 355 4.31 -20.21 -36.54
CA ALA A 355 4.14 -20.31 -37.97
C ALA A 355 2.65 -20.40 -38.31
N VAL A 356 2.08 -19.30 -38.80
CA VAL A 356 0.64 -19.14 -39.04
C VAL A 356 0.34 -19.28 -40.54
N PRO A 357 -0.56 -20.18 -40.97
CA PRO A 357 -0.96 -20.26 -42.36
C PRO A 357 -1.79 -19.03 -42.76
N THR A 358 -1.49 -18.48 -43.94
CA THR A 358 -2.19 -17.32 -44.52
C THR A 358 -2.68 -17.66 -45.94
N GLY A 359 -3.43 -16.75 -46.55
CA GLY A 359 -3.82 -16.88 -47.97
C GLY A 359 -2.65 -16.79 -48.95
N GLN A 360 -1.46 -16.32 -48.51
CA GLN A 360 -0.29 -16.09 -49.36
C GLN A 360 0.91 -17.00 -49.03
N GLY A 361 0.83 -17.81 -47.97
CA GLY A 361 1.93 -18.67 -47.52
C GLY A 361 1.83 -18.98 -46.04
N THR A 362 2.97 -19.14 -45.38
CA THR A 362 3.08 -19.23 -43.92
C THR A 362 3.81 -18.00 -43.43
N LEU A 363 3.15 -17.21 -42.58
CA LEU A 363 3.82 -16.16 -41.84
C LEU A 363 4.51 -16.78 -40.63
N VAL A 364 5.82 -16.62 -40.54
CA VAL A 364 6.62 -17.07 -39.41
C VAL A 364 7.05 -15.85 -38.62
N SER A 365 6.74 -15.78 -37.33
CA SER A 365 7.13 -14.67 -36.43
C SER A 365 7.76 -15.19 -35.14
N TRP A 366 8.56 -14.36 -34.50
CA TRP A 366 9.30 -14.69 -33.26
C TRP A 366 9.66 -13.44 -32.46
N ARG A 367 9.91 -13.63 -31.17
CA ARG A 367 10.18 -12.54 -30.24
C ARG A 367 11.56 -11.94 -30.50
N MET A 368 11.61 -10.62 -30.62
CA MET A 368 12.79 -9.89 -30.18
C MET A 368 12.67 -9.76 -28.65
N LEU A 369 13.67 -10.23 -27.92
CA LEU A 369 13.63 -10.19 -26.46
C LEU A 369 14.08 -8.81 -25.99
N GLY A 370 13.56 -8.30 -24.87
CA GLY A 370 14.03 -7.05 -24.28
C GLY A 370 15.51 -7.05 -23.87
N THR A 371 16.14 -8.22 -23.74
CA THR A 371 17.59 -8.38 -23.54
C THR A 371 18.40 -8.35 -24.84
N ASP A 372 17.75 -8.45 -26.00
CA ASP A 372 18.44 -8.31 -27.28
C ASP A 372 18.85 -6.85 -27.51
N PRO A 373 20.04 -6.59 -28.07
CA PRO A 373 20.41 -5.25 -28.47
C PRO A 373 19.56 -4.77 -29.65
N ALA A 374 19.35 -3.45 -29.76
CA ALA A 374 18.58 -2.84 -30.86
C ALA A 374 19.09 -3.26 -32.27
N GLY A 375 20.39 -3.51 -32.41
CA GLY A 375 21.01 -3.98 -33.66
C GLY A 375 20.96 -5.49 -33.91
N VAL A 376 20.21 -6.27 -33.12
CA VAL A 376 20.09 -7.73 -33.29
C VAL A 376 19.59 -8.08 -34.70
N ARG A 377 20.10 -9.19 -35.24
CA ARG A 377 19.64 -9.80 -36.49
C ARG A 377 19.25 -11.25 -36.24
N PHE A 378 18.51 -11.84 -37.15
CA PHE A 378 18.02 -13.21 -37.04
C PHE A 378 18.36 -14.04 -38.27
N ARG A 379 18.70 -15.31 -38.05
CA ARG A 379 18.80 -16.33 -39.09
C ARG A 379 17.59 -17.26 -38.96
N LEU A 380 16.77 -17.28 -40.00
CA LEU A 380 15.61 -18.16 -40.10
C LEU A 380 15.98 -19.38 -40.93
N TYR A 381 15.65 -20.56 -40.43
CA TYR A 381 15.88 -21.84 -41.09
C TYR A 381 14.56 -22.53 -41.39
N ARG A 382 14.49 -23.22 -42.53
CA ARG A 382 13.43 -24.17 -42.87
C ARG A 382 14.04 -25.54 -43.11
N ASP A 383 13.57 -26.56 -42.38
CA ASP A 383 14.07 -27.94 -42.41
C ASP A 383 15.60 -28.00 -42.25
N GLY A 384 16.12 -27.17 -41.35
CA GLY A 384 17.55 -27.07 -41.05
C GLY A 384 18.40 -26.28 -42.05
N ARG A 385 17.85 -25.87 -43.20
CA ARG A 385 18.53 -25.04 -44.21
C ARG A 385 18.24 -23.55 -43.97
N LEU A 386 19.28 -22.71 -44.05
CA LEU A 386 19.13 -21.27 -43.93
C LEU A 386 18.20 -20.76 -45.05
N LEU A 387 17.11 -20.13 -44.64
CA LEU A 387 16.14 -19.50 -45.53
C LEU A 387 16.54 -18.04 -45.78
N THR A 388 16.73 -17.27 -44.70
CA THR A 388 17.12 -15.85 -44.79
C THR A 388 17.90 -15.38 -43.55
N THR A 389 18.58 -14.25 -43.68
CA THR A 389 19.11 -13.47 -42.56
C THR A 389 18.46 -12.09 -42.59
N THR A 390 17.68 -11.77 -41.58
CA THR A 390 16.84 -10.57 -41.51
C THR A 390 17.13 -9.78 -40.23
N ASP A 391 16.73 -8.51 -40.18
CA ASP A 391 16.62 -7.71 -38.97
C ASP A 391 15.19 -7.68 -38.42
N GLY A 392 14.18 -8.00 -39.23
CA GLY A 392 12.79 -8.16 -38.79
C GLY A 392 12.55 -9.38 -37.89
N THR A 393 11.37 -9.41 -37.28
CA THR A 393 10.88 -10.48 -36.38
C THR A 393 9.76 -11.32 -36.98
N ASN A 394 9.49 -11.13 -38.28
CA ASN A 394 8.64 -12.01 -39.06
C ASN A 394 9.20 -12.26 -40.47
N HIS A 395 8.64 -13.27 -41.14
CA HIS A 395 8.93 -13.59 -42.52
C HIS A 395 7.76 -14.38 -43.16
N LEU A 396 7.24 -13.89 -44.28
CA LEU A 396 6.27 -14.63 -45.09
C LEU A 396 7.01 -15.59 -46.03
N ASP A 397 6.86 -16.90 -45.81
CA ASP A 397 7.43 -17.95 -46.63
C ASP A 397 6.35 -18.71 -47.42
N SER A 398 6.71 -19.20 -48.60
CA SER A 398 5.83 -20.03 -49.44
C SER A 398 5.89 -21.53 -49.11
N GLY A 399 6.78 -21.94 -48.20
CA GLY A 399 6.96 -23.33 -47.81
C GLY A 399 6.12 -23.77 -46.61
N THR A 400 6.00 -25.09 -46.44
CA THR A 400 5.24 -25.74 -45.35
C THR A 400 6.15 -26.57 -44.42
N GLY A 401 7.46 -26.35 -44.52
CA GLY A 401 8.46 -27.04 -43.71
C GLY A 401 8.43 -26.61 -42.25
N SER A 402 9.38 -27.14 -41.50
CA SER A 402 9.57 -26.82 -40.09
C SER A 402 10.58 -25.69 -39.90
N TYR A 403 10.31 -24.76 -38.98
CA TYR A 403 11.10 -23.55 -38.80
C TYR A 403 11.88 -23.56 -37.49
N THR A 404 13.07 -22.95 -37.50
CA THR A 404 13.83 -22.58 -36.29
C THR A 404 14.49 -21.22 -36.54
N VAL A 405 14.62 -20.39 -35.51
CA VAL A 405 15.28 -19.08 -35.59
C VAL A 405 16.48 -19.02 -34.64
N SER A 406 17.51 -18.25 -35.01
CA SER A 406 18.62 -17.92 -34.12
C SER A 406 18.95 -16.43 -34.18
N ALA A 407 19.19 -15.81 -33.02
CA ALA A 407 19.68 -14.44 -32.94
C ALA A 407 21.17 -14.36 -33.28
N VAL A 408 21.56 -13.28 -33.94
CA VAL A 408 22.93 -12.91 -34.24
C VAL A 408 23.28 -11.68 -33.42
N LEU A 409 24.06 -11.88 -32.36
CA LEU A 409 24.42 -10.89 -31.36
C LEU A 409 25.89 -10.52 -31.54
N ASP A 410 26.19 -9.23 -31.75
CA ASP A 410 27.55 -8.72 -31.99
C ASP A 410 28.35 -9.55 -33.03
N GLY A 411 27.66 -9.95 -34.10
CA GLY A 411 28.24 -10.72 -35.22
C GLY A 411 28.36 -12.23 -34.98
N ARG A 412 27.81 -12.78 -33.89
CA ARG A 412 27.83 -14.21 -33.58
C ARG A 412 26.43 -14.80 -33.50
N GLU A 413 26.22 -15.91 -34.19
CA GLU A 413 24.98 -16.67 -34.12
C GLU A 413 24.88 -17.40 -32.77
N GLY A 414 23.74 -17.28 -32.10
CA GLY A 414 23.41 -17.94 -30.85
C GLY A 414 22.85 -19.36 -31.05
N PRO A 415 22.21 -19.94 -30.02
CA PRO A 415 21.47 -21.19 -30.18
C PRO A 415 20.26 -21.02 -31.10
N ARG A 416 19.78 -22.13 -31.68
CA ARG A 416 18.51 -22.17 -32.42
C ARG A 416 17.35 -22.38 -31.45
N SER A 417 16.22 -21.76 -31.75
CA SER A 417 14.95 -21.95 -31.03
C SER A 417 14.45 -23.40 -31.11
N ALA A 418 13.41 -23.70 -30.33
CA ALA A 418 12.54 -24.84 -30.58
C ALA A 418 11.96 -24.78 -32.00
N GLN A 419 11.57 -25.96 -32.51
CA GLN A 419 11.06 -26.11 -33.87
C GLN A 419 9.56 -25.80 -33.93
N ALA A 420 9.15 -24.91 -34.81
CA ALA A 420 7.74 -24.59 -35.08
C ALA A 420 7.29 -25.19 -36.41
N ARG A 421 6.07 -25.73 -36.46
CA ARG A 421 5.41 -26.15 -37.70
C ARG A 421 4.26 -25.20 -38.01
N PRO A 422 3.92 -24.99 -39.29
CA PRO A 422 2.71 -24.28 -39.65
C PRO A 422 1.50 -24.89 -38.94
N TRP A 423 0.69 -24.06 -38.29
CA TRP A 423 -0.59 -24.50 -37.74
C TRP A 423 -1.51 -25.03 -38.85
N ALA A 424 -2.50 -25.85 -38.46
CA ALA A 424 -3.47 -26.40 -39.40
C ALA A 424 -4.51 -25.37 -39.88
N ALA A 425 -4.69 -24.30 -39.11
CA ALA A 425 -5.63 -23.20 -39.31
C ALA A 425 -4.95 -21.89 -38.87
N PRO A 426 -5.51 -20.69 -39.13
CA PRO A 426 -4.97 -19.43 -38.61
C PRO A 426 -5.15 -19.27 -37.08
N TYR A 427 -5.35 -20.37 -36.37
CA TYR A 427 -5.50 -20.46 -34.93
C TYR A 427 -5.03 -21.84 -34.43
N LEU A 428 -4.74 -21.92 -33.14
CA LEU A 428 -4.49 -23.13 -32.38
C LEU A 428 -5.63 -23.34 -31.38
N ASP A 429 -6.27 -24.51 -31.40
CA ASP A 429 -7.21 -24.91 -30.36
C ASP A 429 -6.43 -25.65 -29.26
N VAL A 430 -6.40 -25.09 -28.04
CA VAL A 430 -5.88 -25.69 -26.81
C VAL A 430 -7.02 -26.48 -26.15
N PRO A 431 -7.00 -27.83 -26.18
CA PRO A 431 -8.05 -28.65 -25.60
C PRO A 431 -8.21 -28.41 -24.10
N LEU A 432 -9.46 -28.35 -23.63
CA LEU A 432 -9.79 -28.14 -22.22
C LEU A 432 -10.46 -29.37 -21.60
N ASP A 433 -10.15 -29.66 -20.34
CA ASP A 433 -10.90 -30.64 -19.54
C ASP A 433 -12.08 -29.95 -18.86
N LYS A 434 -13.16 -29.69 -19.61
CA LYS A 434 -14.34 -28.97 -19.10
C LYS A 434 -14.88 -29.60 -17.79
N PRO A 435 -14.94 -28.85 -16.67
CA PRO A 435 -15.54 -29.34 -15.43
C PRO A 435 -17.01 -29.73 -15.63
N ALA A 436 -17.43 -30.80 -14.95
CA ALA A 436 -18.84 -31.17 -14.93
C ALA A 436 -19.67 -30.09 -14.22
N GLY A 437 -20.86 -29.80 -14.76
CA GLY A 437 -21.85 -28.98 -14.08
C GLY A 437 -22.33 -29.56 -12.74
N GLY A 438 -23.15 -28.80 -12.02
CA GLY A 438 -23.62 -29.18 -10.69
C GLY A 438 -25.01 -28.65 -10.35
N VAL A 439 -25.42 -28.86 -9.10
CA VAL A 439 -26.70 -28.38 -8.57
C VAL A 439 -26.45 -27.64 -7.27
N THR A 440 -26.97 -26.41 -7.17
CA THR A 440 -26.86 -25.58 -5.96
C THR A 440 -27.73 -26.12 -4.82
N PRO A 441 -27.51 -25.70 -3.56
CA PRO A 441 -28.38 -26.06 -2.44
C PRO A 441 -29.86 -25.70 -2.64
N ALA A 442 -30.17 -24.73 -3.51
CA ALA A 442 -31.53 -24.35 -3.88
C ALA A 442 -32.16 -25.24 -4.97
N GLY A 443 -31.46 -26.27 -5.45
CA GLY A 443 -31.94 -27.18 -6.50
C GLY A 443 -31.74 -26.67 -7.93
N ASN A 444 -31.12 -25.50 -8.14
CA ASN A 444 -30.84 -24.97 -9.46
C ASN A 444 -29.59 -25.61 -10.05
N ALA A 445 -29.72 -26.18 -11.25
CA ALA A 445 -28.59 -26.70 -12.02
C ALA A 445 -27.74 -25.56 -12.60
N TYR A 446 -26.44 -25.83 -12.80
CA TYR A 446 -25.50 -24.98 -13.50
C TYR A 446 -24.53 -25.81 -14.32
N ASP A 447 -23.96 -25.20 -15.36
CA ASP A 447 -22.86 -25.74 -16.17
C ASP A 447 -21.67 -24.77 -16.12
N TYR A 448 -20.52 -25.15 -16.69
CA TYR A 448 -19.33 -24.30 -16.75
C TYR A 448 -19.05 -23.77 -18.16
N ARG A 449 -18.50 -22.56 -18.20
CA ARG A 449 -17.87 -21.96 -19.38
C ARG A 449 -16.44 -21.53 -19.04
N ALA A 450 -15.54 -21.70 -19.98
CA ALA A 450 -14.24 -21.04 -19.92
C ALA A 450 -14.47 -19.53 -19.85
N ASN A 451 -13.65 -18.78 -19.12
CA ASN A 451 -13.89 -17.36 -18.87
C ASN A 451 -12.57 -16.59 -18.92
N ASP A 452 -12.33 -15.66 -17.99
CA ASP A 452 -11.08 -14.89 -17.96
C ASP A 452 -9.87 -15.82 -17.75
N ALA A 453 -8.74 -15.46 -18.37
CA ALA A 453 -7.48 -16.16 -18.26
C ALA A 453 -6.34 -15.17 -18.00
N ALA A 454 -5.20 -15.70 -17.55
CA ALA A 454 -3.91 -15.02 -17.51
C ALA A 454 -2.83 -15.97 -18.04
N ALA A 455 -1.66 -15.44 -18.36
CA ALA A 455 -0.55 -16.22 -18.90
C ALA A 455 0.76 -15.89 -18.19
N ALA A 456 1.53 -16.92 -17.84
CA ALA A 456 2.86 -16.80 -17.27
C ALA A 456 3.62 -18.12 -17.45
N ASP A 457 4.95 -18.09 -17.32
CA ASP A 457 5.81 -19.27 -17.39
C ASP A 457 5.80 -19.97 -16.03
N LEU A 458 5.06 -21.08 -15.91
CA LEU A 458 4.81 -21.75 -14.64
C LEU A 458 5.90 -22.78 -14.32
N ASP A 459 6.71 -23.20 -15.30
CA ASP A 459 7.66 -24.30 -15.14
C ASP A 459 9.12 -23.96 -15.46
N GLY A 460 9.36 -22.77 -16.03
CA GLY A 460 10.65 -22.12 -16.23
C GLY A 460 11.30 -22.46 -17.58
N ASP A 461 10.51 -22.87 -18.57
CA ASP A 461 11.01 -23.25 -19.90
C ASP A 461 11.04 -22.09 -20.91
N GLY A 462 10.46 -20.94 -20.55
CA GLY A 462 10.37 -19.72 -21.36
C GLY A 462 9.14 -19.64 -22.27
N GLN A 463 8.22 -20.61 -22.19
CA GLN A 463 6.89 -20.56 -22.81
C GLN A 463 5.86 -20.16 -21.77
N TYR A 464 4.71 -19.66 -22.23
CA TYR A 464 3.61 -19.33 -21.35
C TYR A 464 2.61 -20.48 -21.26
N GLU A 465 2.23 -20.82 -20.04
CA GLU A 465 1.02 -21.57 -19.75
C GLU A 465 -0.16 -20.62 -19.57
N ILE A 466 -1.37 -21.16 -19.75
CA ILE A 466 -2.63 -20.44 -19.55
C ILE A 466 -3.26 -20.85 -18.22
N VAL A 467 -3.42 -19.90 -17.31
CA VAL A 467 -4.27 -20.08 -16.12
C VAL A 467 -5.68 -19.61 -16.45
N LEU A 468 -6.62 -20.54 -16.49
CA LEU A 468 -8.00 -20.33 -16.90
C LEU A 468 -8.97 -20.37 -15.71
N LYS A 469 -9.79 -19.33 -15.58
CA LYS A 469 -10.97 -19.35 -14.71
C LYS A 469 -12.16 -20.00 -15.43
N TRP A 470 -12.79 -20.96 -14.77
CA TRP A 470 -14.09 -21.49 -15.15
C TRP A 470 -15.20 -20.77 -14.39
N ASP A 471 -16.12 -20.14 -15.14
CA ASP A 471 -17.26 -19.45 -14.58
C ASP A 471 -18.51 -20.35 -14.65
N PRO A 472 -19.20 -20.60 -13.53
CA PRO A 472 -20.46 -21.33 -13.56
C PRO A 472 -21.55 -20.46 -14.20
N SER A 473 -22.46 -21.06 -14.95
CA SER A 473 -23.54 -20.38 -15.69
C SER A 473 -24.51 -19.57 -14.82
N ASN A 474 -24.45 -19.78 -13.50
CA ASN A 474 -25.23 -19.09 -12.49
C ASN A 474 -24.38 -18.14 -11.63
N SER A 475 -23.22 -17.67 -12.10
CA SER A 475 -22.45 -16.59 -11.46
C SER A 475 -23.31 -15.32 -11.28
N LYS A 476 -22.86 -14.41 -10.40
CA LYS A 476 -23.66 -13.27 -9.94
C LYS A 476 -22.85 -11.98 -9.95
N ASP A 477 -23.51 -10.89 -10.32
CA ASP A 477 -23.08 -9.56 -9.86
C ASP A 477 -23.35 -9.42 -8.35
N ASN A 478 -22.61 -8.53 -7.68
CA ASN A 478 -22.74 -8.24 -6.26
C ASN A 478 -24.14 -7.78 -5.85
N SER A 479 -24.84 -7.05 -6.72
CA SER A 479 -26.22 -6.60 -6.50
C SER A 479 -27.24 -7.76 -6.46
N GLN A 480 -26.90 -8.91 -7.06
CA GLN A 480 -27.83 -10.02 -7.24
C GLN A 480 -27.74 -11.04 -6.10
N GLY A 481 -28.89 -11.54 -5.62
CA GLY A 481 -28.96 -12.65 -4.66
C GLY A 481 -28.83 -14.04 -5.31
N GLY A 482 -28.73 -15.09 -4.49
CA GLY A 482 -28.76 -16.48 -4.93
C GLY A 482 -27.39 -17.18 -4.95
N TYR A 483 -27.44 -18.52 -4.86
CA TYR A 483 -26.26 -19.39 -4.88
C TYR A 483 -25.57 -19.39 -6.25
N THR A 484 -24.27 -19.66 -6.23
CA THR A 484 -23.45 -19.92 -7.41
C THR A 484 -22.81 -21.32 -7.29
N GLY A 485 -22.43 -21.93 -8.42
CA GLY A 485 -21.37 -22.93 -8.39
C GLY A 485 -20.05 -22.32 -7.89
N PRO A 486 -19.05 -23.14 -7.51
CA PRO A 486 -17.72 -22.63 -7.18
C PRO A 486 -17.01 -22.14 -8.45
N ALA A 487 -16.17 -21.12 -8.31
CA ALA A 487 -15.16 -20.80 -9.33
C ALA A 487 -14.03 -21.85 -9.27
N VAL A 488 -13.59 -22.30 -10.44
CA VAL A 488 -12.55 -23.31 -10.59
C VAL A 488 -11.45 -22.74 -11.48
N PHE A 489 -10.20 -23.01 -11.16
CA PHE A 489 -9.03 -22.58 -11.93
C PHE A 489 -8.27 -23.79 -12.43
N ASP A 490 -7.83 -23.74 -13.68
CA ASP A 490 -6.92 -24.73 -14.26
C ASP A 490 -5.67 -24.03 -14.80
N ALA A 491 -4.55 -24.75 -14.89
CA ALA A 491 -3.43 -24.36 -15.73
C ALA A 491 -3.24 -25.35 -16.88
N TYR A 492 -2.98 -24.82 -18.08
CA TYR A 492 -2.76 -25.59 -19.31
C TYR A 492 -1.49 -25.14 -20.02
N GLU A 493 -0.69 -26.10 -20.47
CA GLU A 493 0.27 -25.87 -21.55
C GLU A 493 -0.49 -25.63 -22.88
N LEU A 494 0.16 -24.99 -23.85
CA LEU A 494 -0.45 -24.69 -25.16
C LEU A 494 -0.78 -25.96 -25.98
N ASP A 495 -0.25 -27.12 -25.61
CA ASP A 495 -0.59 -28.40 -26.24
C ASP A 495 -1.86 -29.06 -25.67
N GLY A 496 -2.47 -28.47 -24.64
CA GLY A 496 -3.66 -28.97 -23.94
C GLY A 496 -3.37 -29.80 -22.70
N THR A 497 -2.11 -29.99 -22.31
CA THR A 497 -1.75 -30.66 -21.07
C THR A 497 -2.25 -29.84 -19.88
N ARG A 498 -3.25 -30.36 -19.15
CA ARG A 498 -3.69 -29.75 -17.89
C ARG A 498 -2.70 -30.07 -16.78
N LEU A 499 -2.03 -29.05 -16.26
CA LEU A 499 -1.08 -29.18 -15.14
C LEU A 499 -1.80 -29.45 -13.81
N TRP A 500 -2.85 -28.69 -13.51
CA TRP A 500 -3.60 -28.80 -12.25
C TRP A 500 -5.00 -28.18 -12.35
N ARG A 501 -5.80 -28.41 -11.29
CA ARG A 501 -7.11 -27.79 -11.03
C ARG A 501 -7.21 -27.35 -9.57
N ILE A 502 -7.61 -26.11 -9.32
CA ILE A 502 -7.94 -25.55 -7.99
C ILE A 502 -9.45 -25.25 -7.95
N ASP A 503 -10.13 -25.70 -6.89
CA ASP A 503 -11.56 -25.44 -6.65
C ASP A 503 -11.71 -24.50 -5.44
N LEU A 504 -12.27 -23.30 -5.62
CA LEU A 504 -12.42 -22.35 -4.50
C LEU A 504 -13.52 -22.74 -3.51
N GLY A 505 -14.34 -23.74 -3.84
CA GLY A 505 -15.38 -24.26 -2.97
C GLY A 505 -16.53 -23.29 -2.73
N ARG A 506 -17.44 -23.70 -1.84
CA ARG A 506 -18.73 -23.01 -1.58
C ARG A 506 -18.62 -21.67 -0.87
N ASN A 507 -17.46 -21.37 -0.27
CA ASN A 507 -17.23 -20.19 0.57
C ASN A 507 -16.57 -19.04 -0.20
N VAL A 508 -16.40 -19.18 -1.52
CA VAL A 508 -16.11 -18.08 -2.44
C VAL A 508 -17.22 -18.03 -3.48
N ARG A 509 -17.85 -16.86 -3.63
CA ARG A 509 -18.95 -16.68 -4.59
C ARG A 509 -18.36 -16.47 -5.99
N ALA A 510 -19.03 -16.98 -7.02
CA ALA A 510 -18.58 -16.79 -8.40
C ALA A 510 -19.20 -15.53 -9.04
N GLY A 511 -18.37 -14.75 -9.73
CA GLY A 511 -18.73 -13.56 -10.50
C GLY A 511 -17.51 -12.68 -10.77
N ALA A 512 -17.67 -11.66 -11.60
CA ALA A 512 -16.58 -10.79 -12.05
C ALA A 512 -15.78 -10.13 -10.91
N HIS A 513 -16.45 -9.74 -9.82
CA HIS A 513 -15.86 -8.92 -8.76
C HIS A 513 -15.32 -9.71 -7.56
N TYR A 514 -15.36 -11.05 -7.58
CA TYR A 514 -15.08 -11.89 -6.39
C TYR A 514 -13.70 -12.53 -6.36
N SER A 515 -13.22 -12.99 -7.52
CA SER A 515 -11.98 -13.76 -7.62
C SER A 515 -11.05 -13.19 -8.69
N PRO A 516 -10.64 -11.91 -8.55
CA PRO A 516 -9.44 -11.48 -9.26
C PRO A 516 -8.28 -12.36 -8.82
N PHE A 517 -7.52 -12.84 -9.78
CA PHE A 517 -6.33 -13.67 -9.57
C PHE A 517 -5.14 -13.02 -10.27
N LEU A 518 -3.95 -13.38 -9.82
CA LEU A 518 -2.68 -12.93 -10.39
C LEU A 518 -1.81 -14.14 -10.72
N VAL A 519 -1.03 -14.03 -11.79
CA VAL A 519 -0.04 -15.02 -12.19
C VAL A 519 1.23 -14.27 -12.56
N ASP A 520 2.29 -14.42 -11.76
CA ASP A 520 3.57 -13.73 -11.98
C ASP A 520 4.70 -14.42 -11.19
N ASP A 521 5.96 -14.19 -11.56
CA ASP A 521 7.14 -14.68 -10.83
C ASP A 521 7.46 -13.72 -9.68
N PHE A 522 6.72 -13.85 -8.57
CA PHE A 522 6.81 -12.93 -7.46
C PHE A 522 8.13 -13.08 -6.71
N ASP A 523 8.66 -14.29 -6.49
CA ASP A 523 9.95 -14.44 -5.80
C ASP A 523 11.18 -14.33 -6.71
N GLY A 524 10.95 -14.38 -8.03
CA GLY A 524 11.96 -14.22 -9.06
C GLY A 524 12.78 -15.49 -9.32
N ASP A 525 12.30 -16.68 -8.95
CA ASP A 525 13.02 -17.93 -9.17
C ASP A 525 13.03 -18.40 -10.64
N GLY A 526 12.30 -17.68 -11.51
CA GLY A 526 12.15 -17.97 -12.93
C GLY A 526 10.87 -18.77 -13.24
N ARG A 527 9.97 -18.96 -12.26
CA ARG A 527 8.68 -19.63 -12.44
C ARG A 527 7.59 -18.83 -11.73
N ALA A 528 6.51 -18.59 -12.44
CA ALA A 528 5.40 -17.83 -11.89
C ALA A 528 4.62 -18.61 -10.83
N GLU A 529 4.11 -17.89 -9.83
CA GLU A 529 3.12 -18.37 -8.89
C GLU A 529 1.71 -17.93 -9.28
N PHE A 530 0.71 -18.65 -8.78
CA PHE A 530 -0.69 -18.28 -8.87
C PHE A 530 -1.18 -17.74 -7.52
N VAL A 531 -1.86 -16.59 -7.52
CA VAL A 531 -2.33 -15.93 -6.30
C VAL A 531 -3.82 -15.59 -6.41
N VAL A 532 -4.61 -16.01 -5.43
CA VAL A 532 -6.05 -15.70 -5.38
C VAL A 532 -6.57 -15.70 -3.94
N ARG A 533 -7.66 -14.95 -3.71
CA ARG A 533 -8.42 -15.02 -2.47
C ARG A 533 -9.10 -16.40 -2.34
N THR A 534 -8.88 -17.07 -1.22
CA THR A 534 -9.47 -18.39 -0.90
C THR A 534 -10.28 -18.32 0.40
N ALA A 535 -10.89 -19.43 0.77
CA ALA A 535 -11.67 -19.57 2.00
C ALA A 535 -11.61 -21.03 2.48
N ASP A 536 -12.20 -21.29 3.65
CA ASP A 536 -12.40 -22.66 4.13
C ASP A 536 -13.03 -23.55 3.06
N GLY A 537 -12.46 -24.74 2.84
CA GLY A 537 -12.98 -25.73 1.91
C GLY A 537 -12.53 -25.56 0.46
N ALA A 538 -11.69 -24.55 0.15
CA ALA A 538 -10.98 -24.51 -1.12
C ALA A 538 -10.01 -25.69 -1.23
N VAL A 539 -9.82 -26.22 -2.44
CA VAL A 539 -8.98 -27.40 -2.71
C VAL A 539 -7.87 -27.02 -3.69
N ASP A 540 -6.62 -27.23 -3.30
CA ASP A 540 -5.45 -26.95 -4.12
C ASP A 540 -5.23 -28.00 -5.23
N GLY A 541 -4.28 -27.75 -6.13
CA GLY A 541 -3.92 -28.63 -7.24
C GLY A 541 -3.38 -30.00 -6.82
N ALA A 542 -2.93 -30.15 -5.58
CA ALA A 542 -2.52 -31.42 -5.00
C ALA A 542 -3.66 -32.16 -4.28
N GLY A 543 -4.87 -31.60 -4.23
CA GLY A 543 -6.04 -32.15 -3.56
C GLY A 543 -6.09 -31.84 -2.05
N THR A 544 -5.27 -30.91 -1.56
CA THR A 544 -5.25 -30.48 -0.16
C THR A 544 -6.31 -29.42 0.08
N VAL A 545 -7.10 -29.59 1.14
CA VAL A 545 -8.10 -28.59 1.53
C VAL A 545 -7.45 -27.48 2.35
N ILE A 546 -7.76 -26.23 2.01
CA ILE A 546 -7.39 -25.02 2.76
C ILE A 546 -8.46 -24.75 3.82
N GLY A 547 -8.04 -24.54 5.07
CA GLY A 547 -8.95 -24.28 6.19
C GLY A 547 -9.79 -25.49 6.60
N ASP A 548 -11.02 -25.24 7.03
CA ASP A 548 -11.96 -26.29 7.46
C ASP A 548 -12.82 -26.85 6.31
N PRO A 549 -12.66 -28.12 5.89
CA PRO A 549 -13.49 -28.74 4.84
C PRO A 549 -15.00 -28.76 5.16
N ALA A 550 -15.38 -28.75 6.43
CA ALA A 550 -16.77 -28.83 6.87
C ALA A 550 -17.45 -27.46 6.95
N ALA A 551 -16.70 -26.36 6.95
CA ALA A 551 -17.27 -25.03 7.16
C ALA A 551 -18.17 -24.59 5.99
N ASN A 552 -19.35 -24.06 6.31
CA ASN A 552 -20.27 -23.49 5.33
C ASN A 552 -20.73 -22.12 5.80
N HIS A 553 -20.10 -21.09 5.25
CA HIS A 553 -20.41 -19.69 5.52
C HIS A 553 -21.40 -19.11 4.51
N ASN A 554 -21.82 -19.93 3.53
CA ASN A 554 -22.73 -19.52 2.48
C ASN A 554 -24.18 -19.52 2.98
N THR A 555 -24.73 -18.33 3.20
CA THR A 555 -26.09 -18.11 3.67
C THR A 555 -26.93 -17.54 2.52
N GLY A 556 -27.79 -18.37 1.92
CA GLY A 556 -28.68 -17.92 0.83
C GLY A 556 -27.95 -17.46 -0.44
N GLY A 557 -26.70 -17.90 -0.63
CA GLY A 557 -25.85 -17.53 -1.75
C GLY A 557 -24.83 -16.43 -1.46
N ARG A 558 -24.77 -15.87 -0.25
CA ARG A 558 -23.77 -14.85 0.15
C ARG A 558 -22.86 -15.35 1.27
N ILE A 559 -21.62 -14.89 1.29
CA ILE A 559 -20.61 -15.26 2.29
C ILE A 559 -20.28 -14.03 3.14
N LEU A 560 -21.10 -13.80 4.16
CA LEU A 560 -21.07 -12.58 4.98
C LEU A 560 -20.20 -12.70 6.24
N THR A 561 -19.85 -13.92 6.61
CA THR A 561 -19.06 -14.27 7.81
C THR A 561 -18.03 -15.34 7.45
N GLY A 562 -17.23 -15.75 8.43
CA GLY A 562 -16.19 -16.74 8.26
C GLY A 562 -14.86 -16.12 7.82
N PRO A 563 -13.75 -16.86 7.99
CA PRO A 563 -12.43 -16.40 7.59
C PRO A 563 -12.34 -16.27 6.07
N GLU A 564 -11.45 -15.37 5.64
CA GLU A 564 -11.07 -15.15 4.25
C GLU A 564 -9.56 -15.22 4.18
N TYR A 565 -9.03 -15.84 3.15
CA TYR A 565 -7.60 -16.09 3.04
C TYR A 565 -7.04 -15.51 1.74
N LEU A 566 -5.76 -15.17 1.75
CA LEU A 566 -4.95 -14.98 0.55
C LEU A 566 -4.00 -16.17 0.46
N THR A 567 -3.98 -16.85 -0.69
CA THR A 567 -3.10 -18.01 -0.90
C THR A 567 -2.22 -17.81 -2.12
N VAL A 568 -0.92 -18.08 -1.94
CA VAL A 568 0.06 -18.24 -3.02
C VAL A 568 0.16 -19.73 -3.33
N PHE A 569 0.05 -20.08 -4.60
CA PHE A 569 0.14 -21.44 -5.11
C PHE A 569 1.35 -21.57 -6.02
N ASP A 570 2.01 -22.73 -5.95
CA ASP A 570 3.06 -23.11 -6.89
C ASP A 570 2.47 -23.18 -8.31
N GLY A 571 3.00 -22.40 -9.24
CA GLY A 571 2.42 -22.30 -10.58
C GLY A 571 2.44 -23.61 -11.35
N ARG A 572 3.46 -24.46 -11.15
CA ARG A 572 3.58 -25.73 -11.86
C ARG A 572 2.58 -26.79 -11.38
N THR A 573 2.30 -26.82 -10.08
CA THR A 573 1.55 -27.92 -9.45
C THR A 573 0.21 -27.50 -8.88
N GLY A 574 -0.06 -26.21 -8.78
CA GLY A 574 -1.25 -25.64 -8.14
C GLY A 574 -1.30 -25.92 -6.63
N LYS A 575 -0.20 -26.37 -6.02
CA LYS A 575 -0.14 -26.68 -4.59
C LYS A 575 -0.05 -25.38 -3.77
N ALA A 576 -0.79 -25.28 -2.68
CA ALA A 576 -0.68 -24.14 -1.78
C ALA A 576 0.72 -24.05 -1.15
N LEU A 577 1.38 -22.90 -1.31
CA LEU A 577 2.71 -22.60 -0.76
C LEU A 577 2.62 -21.83 0.56
N ALA A 578 1.75 -20.81 0.60
CA ALA A 578 1.48 -20.03 1.80
C ALA A 578 0.03 -19.53 1.79
N THR A 579 -0.58 -19.55 2.97
CA THR A 579 -1.92 -19.01 3.21
C THR A 579 -1.87 -18.09 4.41
N VAL A 580 -2.37 -16.87 4.26
CA VAL A 580 -2.53 -15.87 5.33
C VAL A 580 -3.97 -15.38 5.34
N ASP A 581 -4.38 -14.72 6.42
CA ASP A 581 -5.66 -14.01 6.44
C ASP A 581 -5.69 -12.94 5.34
N TYR A 582 -6.80 -12.87 4.62
CA TYR A 582 -6.99 -11.89 3.55
C TYR A 582 -7.08 -10.48 4.14
N GLU A 583 -6.20 -9.60 3.69
CA GLU A 583 -6.37 -8.16 3.85
C GLU A 583 -6.50 -7.51 2.48
N PRO A 584 -7.39 -6.52 2.32
CA PRO A 584 -8.21 -5.90 3.36
C PRO A 584 -9.37 -6.77 3.90
N ALA A 585 -9.43 -6.93 5.23
CA ALA A 585 -10.41 -7.79 5.89
C ALA A 585 -11.85 -7.25 5.76
N ARG A 586 -12.83 -8.16 5.86
CA ARG A 586 -14.26 -7.81 5.71
C ARG A 586 -14.72 -6.75 6.72
N GLY A 587 -14.32 -6.88 7.97
CA GLY A 587 -14.78 -6.00 9.05
C GLY A 587 -16.31 -5.91 9.15
N ASN A 588 -16.82 -4.74 9.54
CA ASN A 588 -18.24 -4.46 9.56
C ASN A 588 -18.72 -4.06 8.15
N LEU A 589 -19.75 -4.75 7.65
CA LEU A 589 -20.27 -4.51 6.30
C LEU A 589 -20.68 -3.05 6.07
N ALA A 590 -21.33 -2.43 7.06
CA ALA A 590 -21.82 -1.05 6.96
C ALA A 590 -20.71 -0.03 6.68
N ASP A 591 -19.46 -0.32 7.08
CA ASP A 591 -18.31 0.57 6.83
C ASP A 591 -18.01 0.71 5.33
N TRP A 592 -18.43 -0.26 4.52
CA TRP A 592 -18.28 -0.25 3.06
C TRP A 592 -19.41 0.51 2.35
N GLY A 593 -20.43 0.98 3.08
CA GLY A 593 -21.54 1.75 2.53
C GLY A 593 -22.83 0.96 2.27
N ASP A 594 -22.88 -0.34 2.59
CA ASP A 594 -24.12 -1.13 2.64
C ASP A 594 -23.99 -2.36 3.57
N THR A 595 -25.11 -3.01 3.91
CA THR A 595 -25.13 -4.20 4.77
C THR A 595 -25.37 -5.51 3.99
N SER A 596 -25.35 -5.45 2.66
CA SER A 596 -25.69 -6.57 1.76
C SER A 596 -24.48 -7.29 1.18
N ALA A 597 -23.27 -6.84 1.56
CA ALA A 597 -22.01 -7.20 0.95
C ALA A 597 -21.98 -6.95 -0.56
N ASN A 598 -22.60 -5.86 -1.02
CA ASN A 598 -22.40 -5.41 -2.39
C ASN A 598 -21.04 -4.73 -2.50
N ARG A 599 -20.85 -3.63 -1.78
CA ARG A 599 -19.61 -2.83 -1.79
C ARG A 599 -18.44 -3.50 -1.09
N SER A 600 -18.69 -4.29 -0.05
CA SER A 600 -17.62 -5.00 0.65
C SER A 600 -16.98 -6.06 -0.22
N ASP A 601 -17.72 -6.72 -1.12
CA ASP A 601 -17.18 -7.82 -1.93
C ASP A 601 -16.78 -7.36 -3.33
N ARG A 602 -16.35 -6.10 -3.42
CA ARG A 602 -15.73 -5.53 -4.61
C ARG A 602 -14.22 -5.67 -4.50
N PHE A 603 -13.66 -6.65 -5.16
CA PHE A 603 -12.23 -6.95 -5.09
C PHE A 603 -11.56 -6.65 -6.43
N LEU A 604 -10.38 -6.04 -6.37
CA LEU A 604 -9.43 -5.96 -7.48
C LEU A 604 -8.09 -6.54 -7.02
N ALA A 605 -7.17 -6.73 -7.95
CA ALA A 605 -5.81 -7.15 -7.67
C ALA A 605 -4.84 -6.60 -8.72
N ALA A 606 -3.56 -6.48 -8.38
CA ALA A 606 -2.51 -6.08 -9.31
C ALA A 606 -1.17 -6.76 -8.97
N SER A 607 -0.34 -6.97 -9.99
CA SER A 607 1.10 -7.14 -9.82
C SER A 607 1.75 -5.77 -10.02
N ALA A 608 2.67 -5.38 -9.14
CA ALA A 608 3.35 -4.08 -9.21
C ALA A 608 4.78 -4.17 -8.69
N TYR A 609 5.74 -3.57 -9.39
CA TYR A 609 7.13 -3.48 -8.97
C TYR A 609 7.31 -2.36 -7.95
N LEU A 610 6.71 -2.51 -6.75
CA LEU A 610 6.75 -1.50 -5.68
C LEU A 610 8.15 -1.25 -5.11
N ASP A 611 9.14 -2.06 -5.45
CA ASP A 611 10.55 -1.81 -5.13
C ASP A 611 11.41 -1.58 -6.38
N GLY A 612 10.75 -1.50 -7.52
CA GLY A 612 11.24 -1.37 -8.89
C GLY A 612 11.98 -2.60 -9.43
N ALA A 613 12.04 -3.72 -8.71
CA ALA A 613 12.89 -4.86 -9.05
C ALA A 613 12.13 -6.17 -9.20
N LEU A 614 11.29 -6.54 -8.23
CA LEU A 614 10.48 -7.75 -8.26
C LEU A 614 9.01 -7.41 -8.07
N PRO A 615 8.08 -8.17 -8.68
CA PRO A 615 6.67 -7.88 -8.52
C PRO A 615 6.20 -8.15 -7.09
N SER A 616 5.35 -7.27 -6.59
CA SER A 616 4.59 -7.39 -5.34
C SER A 616 3.14 -7.68 -5.67
N ILE A 617 2.47 -8.40 -4.77
CA ILE A 617 1.04 -8.74 -4.85
C ILE A 617 0.25 -7.59 -4.23
N VAL A 618 -0.65 -6.95 -4.97
CA VAL A 618 -1.56 -5.94 -4.44
C VAL A 618 -2.99 -6.48 -4.47
N MET A 619 -3.61 -6.63 -3.30
CA MET A 619 -5.01 -7.04 -3.16
C MET A 619 -5.84 -5.86 -2.69
N THR A 620 -7.03 -5.67 -3.27
CA THR A 620 -7.89 -4.53 -2.93
C THR A 620 -9.26 -4.98 -2.44
N ARG A 621 -9.94 -4.07 -1.74
CA ARG A 621 -11.35 -4.22 -1.35
C ARG A 621 -12.02 -2.86 -1.31
N GLY A 622 -13.18 -2.78 -1.95
CA GLY A 622 -14.02 -1.59 -2.00
C GLY A 622 -13.47 -0.48 -2.90
N TYR A 623 -14.39 0.24 -3.53
CA TYR A 623 -14.08 1.44 -4.33
C TYR A 623 -15.21 2.46 -4.38
N TYR A 624 -16.47 2.05 -4.22
CA TYR A 624 -17.63 2.98 -4.22
C TYR A 624 -17.72 3.91 -3.00
N ALA A 625 -17.08 3.56 -1.88
CA ALA A 625 -17.13 4.36 -0.64
C ALA A 625 -15.83 4.18 0.15
N LYS A 626 -15.75 3.17 1.03
CA LYS A 626 -14.48 2.77 1.62
C LYS A 626 -13.64 2.04 0.57
N SER A 627 -12.36 2.39 0.49
CA SER A 627 -11.37 1.78 -0.41
C SER A 627 -10.17 1.37 0.42
N MET A 628 -9.70 0.15 0.24
CA MET A 628 -8.51 -0.37 0.91
C MET A 628 -7.67 -1.18 -0.07
N LEU A 629 -6.35 -1.06 0.04
CA LEU A 629 -5.37 -1.81 -0.73
C LEU A 629 -4.32 -2.35 0.23
N ALA A 630 -3.88 -3.59 0.04
CA ALA A 630 -2.81 -4.20 0.81
C ALA A 630 -1.79 -4.82 -0.14
N ALA A 631 -0.53 -4.41 0.00
CA ALA A 631 0.58 -4.95 -0.75
C ALA A 631 1.32 -6.03 0.03
N TYR A 632 1.80 -7.04 -0.66
CA TYR A 632 2.54 -8.16 -0.12
C TYR A 632 3.72 -8.52 -1.01
N ASP A 633 4.79 -8.98 -0.38
CA ASP A 633 5.93 -9.57 -1.05
C ASP A 633 5.91 -11.09 -0.83
N TRP A 634 6.05 -11.86 -1.90
CA TRP A 634 6.34 -13.30 -1.84
C TRP A 634 7.84 -13.47 -2.11
N ARG A 635 8.62 -13.76 -1.05
CA ARG A 635 10.08 -13.87 -1.12
C ARG A 635 10.56 -14.96 -0.18
N ASP A 636 11.54 -15.75 -0.60
CA ASP A 636 12.18 -16.79 0.22
C ASP A 636 11.17 -17.73 0.91
N GLY A 637 10.09 -18.08 0.20
CA GLY A 637 9.01 -18.94 0.71
C GLY A 637 8.11 -18.29 1.78
N LYS A 638 8.07 -16.96 1.86
CA LYS A 638 7.25 -16.20 2.82
C LYS A 638 6.42 -15.14 2.13
N LEU A 639 5.14 -15.10 2.49
CA LEU A 639 4.23 -14.03 2.13
C LEU A 639 4.21 -12.98 3.25
N THR A 640 4.75 -11.80 2.98
CA THR A 640 4.89 -10.72 3.97
C THR A 640 4.17 -9.46 3.51
N ARG A 641 3.28 -8.92 4.34
CA ARG A 641 2.59 -7.66 4.03
C ARG A 641 3.58 -6.49 4.08
N ARG A 642 3.64 -5.72 2.99
CA ARG A 642 4.47 -4.52 2.83
C ARG A 642 3.81 -3.31 3.47
N TRP A 643 2.57 -3.02 3.09
CA TRP A 643 1.79 -1.90 3.61
C TRP A 643 0.28 -2.17 3.49
N THR A 644 -0.52 -1.28 4.08
CA THR A 644 -1.97 -1.27 3.91
C THR A 644 -2.46 0.17 3.85
N PHE A 645 -3.14 0.50 2.76
CA PHE A 645 -3.85 1.75 2.57
C PHE A 645 -5.31 1.61 3.01
N SER A 646 -5.86 2.69 3.56
CA SER A 646 -7.28 2.81 3.87
C SER A 646 -7.78 4.24 3.68
N SER A 647 -8.86 4.41 2.91
CA SER A 647 -9.49 5.72 2.72
C SER A 647 -10.13 6.29 3.98
N ALA A 648 -10.38 5.47 5.02
CA ALA A 648 -10.89 5.94 6.30
C ALA A 648 -9.92 6.89 7.02
N GLY A 649 -8.60 6.72 6.79
CA GLY A 649 -7.56 7.61 7.29
C GLY A 649 -7.11 8.68 6.28
N ASN A 650 -7.61 8.63 5.04
CA ASN A 650 -7.16 9.46 3.93
C ASN A 650 -8.37 10.09 3.21
N PRO A 651 -8.88 11.24 3.71
CA PRO A 651 -10.07 11.88 3.15
C PRO A 651 -9.93 12.19 1.66
N GLY A 652 -10.97 11.88 0.87
CA GLY A 652 -11.01 12.11 -0.58
C GLY A 652 -10.61 10.90 -1.43
N TYR A 653 -10.03 9.85 -0.84
CA TYR A 653 -9.70 8.59 -1.53
C TYR A 653 -10.84 7.56 -1.50
N GLY A 654 -11.93 7.87 -0.79
CA GLY A 654 -13.14 7.06 -0.86
C GLY A 654 -13.96 7.38 -2.12
N GLY A 655 -14.56 6.38 -2.75
CA GLY A 655 -15.44 6.57 -3.91
C GLY A 655 -14.74 6.72 -5.27
N GLN A 656 -13.41 6.57 -5.32
CA GLN A 656 -12.62 6.90 -6.52
C GLN A 656 -12.27 5.70 -7.41
N GLY A 657 -12.29 4.49 -6.86
CA GLY A 657 -11.85 3.31 -7.62
C GLY A 657 -12.81 2.91 -8.72
N ASN A 658 -12.27 2.33 -9.79
CA ASN A 658 -13.04 1.77 -10.89
C ASN A 658 -13.34 0.29 -10.65
N HIS A 659 -13.99 -0.35 -11.63
CA HIS A 659 -14.06 -1.81 -11.74
C HIS A 659 -12.74 -2.45 -12.21
N ASN A 660 -11.67 -1.68 -12.28
CA ASN A 660 -10.37 -2.02 -12.81
C ASN A 660 -9.34 -1.04 -12.22
N LEU A 661 -8.07 -1.29 -12.49
CA LEU A 661 -6.94 -0.48 -12.08
C LEU A 661 -5.84 -0.55 -13.15
N SER A 662 -4.82 0.28 -13.02
CA SER A 662 -3.60 0.22 -13.83
C SER A 662 -2.37 0.44 -12.95
N VAL A 663 -1.20 0.07 -13.45
CA VAL A 663 0.05 0.05 -12.70
C VAL A 663 1.18 0.54 -13.61
N ALA A 664 1.93 1.54 -13.16
CA ALA A 664 3.09 2.07 -13.87
C ALA A 664 3.94 2.95 -12.94
N ASP A 665 5.19 3.16 -13.33
CA ASP A 665 6.08 4.24 -12.87
C ASP A 665 5.57 5.55 -13.45
N VAL A 666 4.77 6.30 -12.70
CA VAL A 666 4.19 7.57 -13.16
C VAL A 666 5.06 8.76 -12.79
N ASP A 667 5.84 8.68 -11.70
CA ASP A 667 6.67 9.78 -11.20
C ASP A 667 8.15 9.73 -11.63
N GLY A 668 8.57 8.62 -12.23
CA GLY A 668 9.89 8.42 -12.83
C GLY A 668 10.97 7.96 -11.85
N ASP A 669 10.62 7.45 -10.67
CA ASP A 669 11.57 6.94 -9.67
C ASP A 669 12.06 5.49 -9.97
N GLY A 670 11.40 4.78 -10.89
CA GLY A 670 11.69 3.41 -11.27
C GLY A 670 10.80 2.34 -10.63
N ARG A 671 9.87 2.71 -9.75
CA ARG A 671 8.91 1.86 -9.04
C ARG A 671 7.53 2.01 -9.66
N ASP A 672 6.56 1.25 -9.17
CA ASP A 672 5.22 1.30 -9.73
C ASP A 672 4.22 1.87 -8.73
N GLU A 673 3.43 2.82 -9.19
CA GLU A 673 2.28 3.37 -8.52
C GLU A 673 1.02 2.60 -8.94
N ILE A 674 -0.04 2.71 -8.13
CA ILE A 674 -1.32 2.04 -8.38
C ILE A 674 -2.38 3.08 -8.75
N ALA A 675 -2.63 3.23 -10.06
CA ALA A 675 -3.73 4.02 -10.58
C ALA A 675 -5.05 3.27 -10.38
N TYR A 676 -5.83 3.70 -9.39
CA TYR A 676 -7.03 3.06 -8.91
C TYR A 676 -8.26 3.90 -9.27
N GLY A 677 -8.59 3.94 -10.56
CA GLY A 677 -9.65 4.80 -11.10
C GLY A 677 -9.27 6.28 -11.01
N ALA A 678 -10.07 7.06 -10.27
CA ALA A 678 -9.91 8.50 -10.08
C ALA A 678 -8.93 8.89 -8.94
N MET A 679 -8.09 7.95 -8.48
CA MET A 679 -7.02 8.19 -7.50
C MET A 679 -5.79 7.35 -7.83
N THR A 680 -4.62 7.80 -7.39
CA THR A 680 -3.36 7.06 -7.53
C THR A 680 -2.71 6.93 -6.16
N LEU A 681 -2.23 5.72 -5.83
CA LEU A 681 -1.41 5.47 -4.65
C LEU A 681 0.05 5.32 -5.04
N ASP A 682 0.92 5.84 -4.19
CA ASP A 682 2.37 5.77 -4.33
C ASP A 682 2.90 4.33 -4.06
N ASP A 683 4.14 4.03 -4.46
CA ASP A 683 4.77 2.70 -4.32
C ASP A 683 4.83 2.20 -2.86
N ASP A 684 4.88 3.16 -1.92
CA ASP A 684 4.93 2.95 -0.48
C ASP A 684 3.54 2.80 0.19
N GLY A 685 2.47 2.91 -0.61
CA GLY A 685 1.08 2.79 -0.18
C GLY A 685 0.47 4.07 0.39
N THR A 686 1.18 5.20 0.33
CA THR A 686 0.58 6.52 0.59
C THR A 686 -0.27 6.98 -0.60
N GLY A 687 -1.11 7.98 -0.38
CA GLY A 687 -1.92 8.54 -1.46
C GLY A 687 -1.14 9.60 -2.24
N LEU A 688 -0.93 9.38 -3.54
CA LEU A 688 -0.29 10.34 -4.44
C LEU A 688 -1.25 11.49 -4.77
N TYR A 689 -2.41 11.19 -5.36
CA TYR A 689 -3.49 12.15 -5.58
C TYR A 689 -4.88 11.51 -5.69
N THR A 690 -5.90 12.38 -5.71
CA THR A 690 -7.28 12.06 -6.08
C THR A 690 -7.82 13.17 -6.98
N THR A 691 -8.38 12.82 -8.14
CA THR A 691 -9.03 13.78 -9.05
C THR A 691 -10.40 14.21 -8.52
N ARG A 692 -10.98 13.39 -7.63
CA ARG A 692 -12.34 13.54 -7.05
C ARG A 692 -13.46 13.48 -8.09
N LEU A 693 -13.21 12.82 -9.22
CA LEU A 693 -14.20 12.56 -10.26
C LEU A 693 -15.03 11.29 -10.00
N GLU A 694 -14.77 10.60 -8.88
CA GLU A 694 -15.51 9.42 -8.43
C GLU A 694 -15.42 8.24 -9.43
N HIS A 695 -16.19 7.20 -9.15
CA HIS A 695 -16.16 5.89 -9.79
C HIS A 695 -16.40 5.91 -11.31
N GLY A 696 -15.72 5.00 -12.00
CA GLY A 696 -15.84 4.69 -13.42
C GLY A 696 -15.78 3.20 -13.78
N ASP A 697 -16.14 2.90 -15.03
CA ASP A 697 -16.23 1.55 -15.60
C ASP A 697 -15.04 1.17 -16.52
N ALA A 698 -14.21 2.14 -16.89
CA ALA A 698 -13.04 1.98 -17.75
C ALA A 698 -11.96 3.02 -17.43
N MET A 699 -10.70 2.63 -17.60
CA MET A 699 -9.55 3.56 -17.55
C MET A 699 -8.42 3.02 -18.43
N HIS A 700 -7.56 3.92 -18.89
CA HIS A 700 -6.42 3.57 -19.73
C HIS A 700 -5.22 4.41 -19.32
N LEU A 701 -4.13 3.75 -18.95
CA LEU A 701 -2.88 4.39 -18.53
C LEU A 701 -1.80 4.04 -19.55
N GLY A 702 -1.14 5.05 -20.10
CA GLY A 702 -0.05 4.90 -21.07
C GLY A 702 0.56 6.26 -21.43
N ASP A 703 1.45 6.26 -22.41
CA ASP A 703 1.94 7.50 -23.05
C ASP A 703 0.95 7.85 -24.17
N LEU A 704 -0.09 8.61 -23.82
CA LEU A 704 -1.26 8.86 -24.66
C LEU A 704 -1.12 10.16 -25.44
N ASP A 705 -0.48 11.17 -24.84
CA ASP A 705 -0.03 12.40 -25.51
C ASP A 705 1.51 12.46 -25.54
N PRO A 706 2.17 11.89 -26.57
CA PRO A 706 3.63 11.81 -26.65
C PRO A 706 4.33 13.16 -26.78
N ALA A 707 3.58 14.27 -26.95
CA ALA A 707 4.14 15.62 -26.90
C ALA A 707 4.25 16.15 -25.46
N ARG A 708 3.58 15.53 -24.50
CA ARG A 708 3.62 15.85 -23.08
C ARG A 708 4.52 14.83 -22.36
N PRO A 709 5.59 15.26 -21.66
CA PRO A 709 6.43 14.32 -20.91
C PRO A 709 5.66 13.72 -19.73
N GLY A 710 5.69 12.40 -19.61
CA GLY A 710 5.01 11.67 -18.54
C GLY A 710 4.12 10.58 -19.12
N LEU A 711 3.22 10.06 -18.29
CA LEU A 711 2.12 9.20 -18.70
C LEU A 711 0.80 9.93 -18.43
N GLU A 712 -0.24 9.55 -19.17
CA GLU A 712 -1.59 10.04 -18.99
C GLU A 712 -2.55 8.91 -18.63
N ILE A 713 -3.65 9.29 -18.00
CA ILE A 713 -4.79 8.42 -17.77
C ILE A 713 -6.01 9.00 -18.48
N VAL A 714 -6.63 8.21 -19.37
CA VAL A 714 -7.98 8.47 -19.85
C VAL A 714 -8.97 7.71 -18.98
N GLY A 715 -9.89 8.43 -18.35
CA GLY A 715 -10.92 7.90 -17.45
C GLY A 715 -12.34 8.22 -17.91
N VAL A 716 -13.29 7.32 -17.60
CA VAL A 716 -14.73 7.59 -17.70
C VAL A 716 -15.40 7.52 -16.34
N HIS A 717 -16.52 8.22 -16.16
CA HIS A 717 -17.20 8.33 -14.86
C HIS A 717 -18.70 8.00 -14.93
N GLU A 718 -19.18 7.22 -13.96
CA GLU A 718 -20.58 6.75 -13.86
C GLU A 718 -21.51 7.82 -13.26
N HIS A 719 -20.98 8.68 -12.40
CA HIS A 719 -21.76 9.64 -11.63
C HIS A 719 -22.22 10.83 -12.51
N THR A 720 -23.54 10.90 -12.76
CA THR A 720 -24.16 11.90 -13.67
C THR A 720 -23.94 13.37 -13.27
N ASN A 721 -23.60 13.63 -12.01
CA ASN A 721 -23.33 14.96 -11.48
C ASN A 721 -21.86 15.39 -11.57
N MET A 722 -20.95 14.50 -11.97
CA MET A 722 -19.53 14.83 -12.13
C MET A 722 -19.32 15.87 -13.24
N PRO A 723 -18.28 16.71 -13.13
CA PRO A 723 -17.97 17.70 -14.17
C PRO A 723 -17.57 17.03 -15.49
N CYS A 724 -16.99 15.83 -15.43
CA CYS A 724 -16.49 15.05 -16.56
C CYS A 724 -17.21 13.70 -16.62
N GLY A 725 -17.59 13.27 -17.83
CA GLY A 725 -17.96 11.89 -18.13
C GLY A 725 -16.84 11.12 -18.83
N LEU A 726 -16.04 11.83 -19.63
CA LEU A 726 -14.75 11.39 -20.18
C LEU A 726 -13.71 12.48 -19.87
N GLU A 727 -12.51 12.09 -19.49
CA GLU A 727 -11.41 13.00 -19.19
C GLU A 727 -10.06 12.37 -19.52
N MET A 728 -9.04 13.23 -19.57
CA MET A 728 -7.65 12.82 -19.51
C MET A 728 -6.96 13.66 -18.43
N HIS A 729 -6.14 13.00 -17.62
CA HIS A 729 -5.30 13.65 -16.62
C HIS A 729 -3.87 13.11 -16.63
N ASP A 730 -2.98 13.95 -16.12
CA ASP A 730 -1.57 13.65 -15.89
C ASP A 730 -1.44 12.57 -14.79
N ALA A 731 -0.75 11.46 -15.08
CA ALA A 731 -0.76 10.27 -14.23
C ALA A 731 0.08 10.39 -12.94
N ASP A 732 0.99 11.37 -12.87
CA ASP A 732 1.79 11.69 -11.67
C ASP A 732 1.03 12.68 -10.77
N SER A 733 0.59 13.79 -11.35
CA SER A 733 0.05 14.92 -10.58
C SER A 733 -1.46 14.89 -10.36
N GLY A 734 -2.20 14.15 -11.19
CA GLY A 734 -3.67 14.19 -11.22
C GLY A 734 -4.26 15.46 -11.84
N GLU A 735 -3.45 16.30 -12.48
CA GLU A 735 -3.92 17.49 -13.19
C GLU A 735 -4.82 17.07 -14.36
N ILE A 736 -6.09 17.49 -14.34
CA ILE A 736 -7.01 17.31 -15.47
C ILE A 736 -6.49 18.12 -16.67
N ILE A 737 -6.07 17.43 -17.73
CA ILE A 737 -5.57 18.02 -18.98
C ILE A 737 -6.76 18.52 -19.80
N TRP A 738 -7.78 17.68 -19.97
CA TRP A 738 -9.04 18.06 -20.60
C TRP A 738 -10.20 17.21 -20.09
N CYS A 739 -11.42 17.71 -20.28
CA CYS A 739 -12.63 17.13 -19.70
C CYS A 739 -13.85 17.36 -20.60
N VAL A 740 -14.64 16.30 -20.79
CA VAL A 740 -15.91 16.33 -21.55
C VAL A 740 -17.06 15.96 -20.61
N ARG A 741 -18.00 16.87 -20.43
CA ARG A 741 -19.23 16.61 -19.68
C ARG A 741 -20.25 15.85 -20.53
N THR A 742 -20.65 14.66 -20.11
CA THR A 742 -21.77 13.91 -20.71
C THR A 742 -23.08 14.08 -19.92
N GLY A 743 -22.99 14.27 -18.59
CA GLY A 743 -24.15 14.40 -17.70
C GLY A 743 -24.97 13.11 -17.54
N GLN A 744 -24.39 11.98 -17.95
CA GLN A 744 -24.95 10.64 -17.87
C GLN A 744 -23.85 9.67 -17.42
N ASP A 745 -24.23 8.47 -17.00
CA ASP A 745 -23.28 7.38 -16.78
C ASP A 745 -22.50 7.13 -18.07
N THR A 746 -21.18 7.34 -18.05
CA THR A 746 -20.32 7.09 -19.21
C THR A 746 -19.66 5.71 -19.05
N GLY A 747 -20.47 4.65 -19.14
CA GLY A 747 -20.04 3.29 -18.74
C GLY A 747 -19.06 2.56 -19.68
N ARG A 748 -18.48 3.24 -20.68
CA ARG A 748 -17.44 2.72 -21.58
C ARG A 748 -16.56 3.86 -22.07
N GLY A 749 -15.25 3.64 -22.08
CA GLY A 749 -14.25 4.49 -22.71
C GLY A 749 -13.17 3.62 -23.37
N LEU A 750 -12.46 4.19 -24.33
CA LEU A 750 -11.30 3.56 -24.96
C LEU A 750 -10.31 4.63 -25.44
N THR A 751 -9.05 4.24 -25.52
CA THR A 751 -7.99 5.00 -26.18
C THR A 751 -7.15 4.10 -27.08
N GLY A 752 -6.65 4.67 -28.17
CA GLY A 752 -5.71 4.06 -29.09
C GLY A 752 -5.41 5.00 -30.26
N ASP A 753 -4.19 4.94 -30.80
CA ASP A 753 -3.86 5.60 -32.07
C ASP A 753 -4.63 4.91 -33.20
N ILE A 754 -5.69 5.56 -33.70
CA ILE A 754 -6.54 5.03 -34.77
C ILE A 754 -6.64 5.97 -35.97
N ASP A 755 -6.18 7.22 -35.83
CA ASP A 755 -6.16 8.22 -36.87
C ASP A 755 -4.76 8.85 -37.00
N PRO A 756 -3.94 8.42 -37.98
CA PRO A 756 -2.56 8.89 -38.14
C PRO A 756 -2.43 10.39 -38.49
N ALA A 757 -3.55 11.09 -38.73
CA ALA A 757 -3.55 12.53 -38.92
C ALA A 757 -3.40 13.33 -37.61
N HIS A 758 -3.61 12.71 -36.46
CA HIS A 758 -3.55 13.33 -35.14
C HIS A 758 -2.47 12.63 -34.30
N PRO A 759 -1.42 13.33 -33.84
CA PRO A 759 -0.40 12.70 -33.01
C PRO A 759 -0.94 12.27 -31.64
N GLY A 760 -0.50 11.10 -31.18
CA GLY A 760 -0.93 10.50 -29.90
C GLY A 760 -2.07 9.51 -30.08
N GLU A 761 -2.67 9.11 -28.97
CA GLU A 761 -3.84 8.22 -28.98
C GLU A 761 -5.14 9.02 -28.98
N GLU A 762 -6.09 8.62 -29.84
CA GLU A 762 -7.45 9.15 -29.77
C GLU A 762 -8.20 8.55 -28.59
N ALA A 763 -9.07 9.34 -27.96
CA ALA A 763 -9.96 8.90 -26.90
C ALA A 763 -11.44 9.01 -27.31
N TRP A 764 -12.25 8.01 -26.98
CA TRP A 764 -13.70 8.07 -27.17
C TRP A 764 -14.45 7.29 -26.09
N ALA A 765 -15.71 7.67 -25.89
CA ALA A 765 -16.56 7.07 -24.87
C ALA A 765 -18.02 7.04 -25.27
N SER A 766 -18.81 6.27 -24.53
CA SER A 766 -20.25 6.17 -24.71
C SER A 766 -20.97 7.50 -24.41
N ASN A 767 -22.27 7.56 -24.70
CA ASN A 767 -23.17 8.64 -24.28
C ASN A 767 -22.76 10.07 -24.68
N GLY A 768 -22.16 10.21 -25.87
CA GLY A 768 -22.01 11.49 -26.56
C GLY A 768 -20.70 12.24 -26.26
N ALA A 769 -19.66 11.56 -25.78
CA ALA A 769 -18.34 12.17 -25.62
C ALA A 769 -17.67 12.54 -26.97
N GLY A 770 -17.99 11.78 -28.02
CA GLY A 770 -17.37 11.88 -29.35
C GLY A 770 -15.96 11.26 -29.39
N LEU A 771 -15.38 11.20 -30.58
CA LEU A 771 -13.98 10.82 -30.82
C LEU A 771 -13.10 12.06 -30.69
N ARG A 772 -12.05 11.98 -29.87
CA ARG A 772 -11.19 13.09 -29.46
C ARG A 772 -9.73 12.79 -29.78
N THR A 773 -8.97 13.83 -30.12
CA THR A 773 -7.49 13.76 -30.14
C THR A 773 -6.94 13.56 -28.72
N ALA A 774 -5.65 13.21 -28.60
CA ALA A 774 -4.93 13.19 -27.33
C ALA A 774 -5.02 14.53 -26.55
N THR A 775 -5.15 15.65 -27.26
CA THR A 775 -5.30 17.01 -26.68
C THR A 775 -6.76 17.41 -26.38
N GLY A 776 -7.73 16.52 -26.62
CA GLY A 776 -9.15 16.73 -26.30
C GLY A 776 -9.98 17.43 -27.38
N GLU A 777 -9.42 17.68 -28.57
CA GLU A 777 -10.15 18.28 -29.69
C GLU A 777 -11.13 17.27 -30.30
N LEU A 778 -12.35 17.72 -30.64
CA LEU A 778 -13.36 16.85 -31.27
C LEU A 778 -13.01 16.55 -32.72
N ILE A 779 -12.80 15.27 -33.04
CA ILE A 779 -12.61 14.77 -34.41
C ILE A 779 -13.96 14.46 -35.05
N SER A 780 -14.82 13.71 -34.34
CA SER A 780 -16.12 13.27 -34.86
C SER A 780 -17.10 12.90 -33.77
N ASP A 781 -18.41 13.08 -34.03
CA ASP A 781 -19.47 12.51 -33.18
C ASP A 781 -19.65 10.99 -33.43
N ARG A 782 -19.10 10.45 -34.53
CA ARG A 782 -19.09 9.02 -34.80
C ARG A 782 -17.84 8.38 -34.20
N THR A 783 -18.05 7.34 -33.41
CA THR A 783 -16.98 6.61 -32.72
C THR A 783 -16.88 5.18 -33.26
N PRO A 784 -15.71 4.53 -33.13
CA PRO A 784 -15.62 3.07 -33.19
C PRO A 784 -16.40 2.39 -32.05
N ALA A 785 -16.42 1.06 -32.09
CA ALA A 785 -16.86 0.24 -30.95
C ALA A 785 -16.00 0.50 -29.69
N ILE A 786 -16.55 0.16 -28.51
CA ILE A 786 -15.94 0.51 -27.21
C ILE A 786 -15.87 -0.72 -26.30
N SER A 787 -14.92 -1.62 -26.60
CA SER A 787 -14.58 -2.76 -25.73
C SER A 787 -13.08 -2.81 -25.47
N ASN A 788 -12.28 -3.19 -26.47
CA ASN A 788 -10.83 -3.32 -26.37
C ASN A 788 -10.15 -2.74 -27.63
N THR A 789 -8.88 -2.35 -27.49
CA THR A 789 -7.97 -2.12 -28.63
C THR A 789 -6.94 -3.23 -28.70
N ILE A 790 -6.45 -3.56 -29.89
CA ILE A 790 -5.49 -4.64 -30.13
C ILE A 790 -4.51 -4.27 -31.25
N TRP A 791 -3.21 -4.49 -31.09
CA TRP A 791 -2.27 -4.41 -32.21
C TRP A 791 -2.27 -5.72 -32.99
N TRP A 792 -2.93 -5.73 -34.15
CA TRP A 792 -3.22 -6.94 -34.91
C TRP A 792 -2.59 -6.95 -36.29
N ASP A 793 -2.64 -5.85 -37.05
CA ASP A 793 -2.19 -5.85 -38.45
C ASP A 793 -0.69 -5.56 -38.64
N GLY A 794 -0.32 -4.88 -39.72
CA GLY A 794 1.06 -4.62 -40.09
C GLY A 794 1.56 -3.22 -39.74
N ASP A 795 0.66 -2.27 -39.51
CA ASP A 795 1.01 -0.87 -39.23
C ASP A 795 1.11 -0.58 -37.72
N LEU A 796 1.28 0.69 -37.34
CA LEU A 796 1.44 1.10 -35.94
C LEU A 796 0.14 1.60 -35.29
N SER A 797 -0.90 1.88 -36.08
CA SER A 797 -2.20 2.22 -35.51
C SER A 797 -2.83 0.96 -34.91
N ARG A 798 -3.66 1.14 -33.91
CA ARG A 798 -4.25 0.08 -33.11
C ARG A 798 -5.64 -0.30 -33.63
N GLU A 799 -5.94 -1.59 -33.70
CA GLU A 799 -7.25 -2.09 -34.14
C GLU A 799 -8.25 -2.11 -32.99
N ILE A 800 -9.53 -2.24 -33.33
CA ILE A 800 -10.64 -2.36 -32.39
C ILE A 800 -11.03 -3.82 -32.23
N LEU A 801 -10.97 -4.33 -31.00
CA LEU A 801 -11.48 -5.65 -30.59
C LEU A 801 -12.84 -5.47 -29.90
N ASP A 802 -13.86 -6.13 -30.42
CA ASP A 802 -15.20 -6.15 -29.83
C ASP A 802 -15.92 -7.47 -30.18
N HIS A 803 -17.26 -7.48 -30.19
CA HIS A 803 -18.05 -8.66 -30.54
C HIS A 803 -19.42 -8.36 -31.19
N ASP A 804 -19.94 -9.34 -31.94
CA ASP A 804 -21.33 -9.36 -32.36
C ASP A 804 -22.20 -9.97 -31.25
N TYR A 805 -22.74 -9.14 -30.36
CA TYR A 805 -23.49 -9.59 -29.17
C TYR A 805 -24.86 -10.23 -29.50
N SER A 806 -25.18 -11.33 -28.81
CA SER A 806 -26.50 -11.96 -28.80
C SER A 806 -27.07 -11.99 -27.39
N ALA A 807 -28.18 -11.27 -27.17
CA ALA A 807 -28.87 -11.27 -25.88
C ALA A 807 -29.38 -12.66 -25.47
N ASP A 808 -29.90 -13.44 -26.43
CA ASP A 808 -30.42 -14.79 -26.18
C ASP A 808 -29.34 -15.76 -25.68
N LYS A 809 -28.11 -15.60 -26.18
CA LYS A 809 -26.96 -16.40 -25.76
C LYS A 809 -26.22 -15.80 -24.57
N SER A 810 -26.50 -14.52 -24.25
CA SER A 810 -25.73 -13.73 -23.29
C SER A 810 -24.22 -13.78 -23.55
N ALA A 811 -23.84 -13.76 -24.83
CA ALA A 811 -22.48 -13.81 -25.35
C ALA A 811 -22.44 -13.27 -26.79
N GLY A 812 -21.27 -12.90 -27.29
CA GLY A 812 -21.08 -12.45 -28.68
C GLY A 812 -19.94 -13.16 -29.40
N VAL A 813 -19.95 -13.13 -30.73
CA VAL A 813 -18.83 -13.64 -31.55
C VAL A 813 -17.75 -12.55 -31.67
N PRO A 814 -16.51 -12.78 -31.23
CA PRO A 814 -15.46 -11.75 -31.26
C PRO A 814 -15.13 -11.25 -32.68
N THR A 815 -14.86 -9.95 -32.81
CA THR A 815 -14.46 -9.28 -34.05
C THR A 815 -13.24 -8.40 -33.83
N ILE A 816 -12.35 -8.34 -34.83
CA ILE A 816 -11.26 -7.35 -34.89
C ILE A 816 -11.49 -6.52 -36.14
N GLY A 817 -11.46 -5.18 -36.01
CA GLY A 817 -11.63 -4.28 -37.13
C GLY A 817 -10.70 -3.07 -37.09
N LYS A 818 -10.37 -2.56 -38.27
CA LYS A 818 -9.54 -1.36 -38.48
C LYS A 818 -10.42 -0.13 -38.65
N TRP A 819 -10.16 0.95 -37.93
CA TRP A 819 -10.85 2.22 -38.15
C TRP A 819 -10.38 2.88 -39.43
N ASP A 820 -11.32 3.31 -40.29
CA ASP A 820 -11.06 4.18 -41.43
C ASP A 820 -11.50 5.60 -41.05
N PRO A 821 -10.56 6.51 -40.71
CA PRO A 821 -10.90 7.87 -40.31
C PRO A 821 -11.52 8.70 -41.44
N ALA A 822 -11.20 8.40 -42.71
CA ALA A 822 -11.79 9.12 -43.85
C ALA A 822 -13.25 8.71 -44.09
N ALA A 823 -13.58 7.44 -43.91
CA ALA A 823 -14.95 6.94 -44.04
C ALA A 823 -15.78 7.05 -42.75
N LEU A 824 -15.13 7.24 -41.60
CA LEU A 824 -15.71 7.17 -40.26
C LEU A 824 -16.48 5.86 -40.04
N SER A 825 -15.81 4.74 -40.35
CA SER A 825 -16.35 3.39 -40.24
C SER A 825 -15.25 2.37 -39.96
N THR A 826 -15.62 1.18 -39.47
CA THR A 826 -14.67 0.11 -39.15
C THR A 826 -14.70 -0.99 -40.21
N ALA A 827 -13.55 -1.33 -40.78
CA ALA A 827 -13.37 -2.45 -41.69
C ALA A 827 -13.01 -3.73 -40.91
N ASN A 828 -13.82 -4.77 -41.04
CA ASN A 828 -13.61 -6.04 -40.33
C ASN A 828 -12.40 -6.83 -40.88
N LEU A 829 -11.48 -7.19 -40.00
CA LEU A 829 -10.30 -8.02 -40.29
C LEU A 829 -10.47 -9.47 -39.85
N LEU A 830 -11.13 -9.70 -38.71
CA LEU A 830 -11.40 -11.03 -38.17
C LEU A 830 -12.82 -11.11 -37.61
N THR A 831 -13.49 -12.22 -37.90
CA THR A 831 -14.69 -12.66 -37.18
C THR A 831 -14.44 -14.08 -36.68
N ALA A 832 -14.31 -14.27 -35.36
CA ALA A 832 -13.87 -15.53 -34.75
C ALA A 832 -15.01 -16.57 -34.67
N THR A 833 -15.48 -17.03 -35.83
CA THR A 833 -16.63 -17.96 -35.93
C THR A 833 -16.38 -19.28 -35.18
N GLY A 834 -17.40 -19.77 -34.46
CA GLY A 834 -17.31 -20.97 -33.63
C GLY A 834 -16.73 -20.73 -32.24
N THR A 835 -16.60 -19.46 -31.85
CA THR A 835 -16.12 -19.03 -30.54
C THR A 835 -17.09 -18.02 -29.92
N TYR A 836 -16.95 -17.78 -28.61
CA TYR A 836 -17.67 -16.72 -27.93
C TYR A 836 -16.74 -15.89 -27.04
N SER A 837 -17.05 -14.60 -26.98
CA SER A 837 -16.63 -13.70 -25.91
C SER A 837 -17.28 -14.07 -24.57
N ASN A 838 -16.76 -13.45 -23.51
CA ASN A 838 -17.11 -13.68 -22.13
C ASN A 838 -17.84 -12.48 -21.51
N ASN A 839 -18.39 -12.69 -20.32
CA ASN A 839 -18.92 -11.62 -19.45
C ASN A 839 -20.06 -10.79 -20.05
N THR A 840 -20.92 -11.45 -20.83
CA THR A 840 -22.16 -10.88 -21.39
C THR A 840 -21.87 -9.70 -22.32
N THR A 841 -22.43 -8.51 -22.05
CA THR A 841 -22.26 -7.31 -22.85
C THR A 841 -20.85 -6.71 -22.74
N LYS A 842 -20.05 -7.10 -21.73
CA LYS A 842 -18.65 -6.64 -21.61
C LYS A 842 -17.79 -7.13 -22.78
N GLY A 843 -18.12 -8.29 -23.36
CA GLY A 843 -17.54 -8.74 -24.63
C GLY A 843 -16.08 -9.14 -24.57
N ASN A 844 -15.58 -9.48 -23.37
CA ASN A 844 -14.17 -9.73 -23.17
C ASN A 844 -13.67 -10.99 -23.90
N PRO A 845 -12.43 -11.01 -24.41
CA PRO A 845 -11.75 -12.26 -24.71
C PRO A 845 -11.50 -13.06 -23.42
N SER A 846 -10.97 -14.28 -23.54
CA SER A 846 -10.41 -14.96 -22.37
C SER A 846 -9.08 -14.30 -21.98
N LEU A 847 -8.26 -13.96 -22.99
CA LEU A 847 -7.04 -13.16 -22.86
C LEU A 847 -6.73 -12.48 -24.19
N GLN A 848 -6.16 -11.29 -24.14
CA GLN A 848 -5.51 -10.59 -25.26
C GLN A 848 -4.08 -10.26 -24.81
N ALA A 849 -3.07 -10.75 -25.53
CA ALA A 849 -1.68 -10.49 -25.19
C ALA A 849 -0.69 -10.87 -26.31
N ASP A 850 0.48 -10.23 -26.38
CA ASP A 850 1.67 -10.77 -27.06
C ASP A 850 2.15 -12.02 -26.28
N LEU A 851 1.70 -13.19 -26.73
CA LEU A 851 2.00 -14.48 -26.12
C LEU A 851 3.03 -15.26 -26.94
N LEU A 852 3.06 -15.07 -28.26
CA LEU A 852 3.92 -15.77 -29.21
C LEU A 852 4.26 -14.82 -30.36
N GLY A 853 5.22 -15.19 -31.19
CA GLY A 853 5.52 -14.44 -32.40
C GLY A 853 6.24 -13.12 -32.11
N ASP A 854 5.94 -12.10 -32.91
CA ASP A 854 6.51 -10.77 -32.75
C ASP A 854 5.63 -9.91 -31.84
N TRP A 855 5.81 -8.58 -31.85
CA TRP A 855 5.20 -7.64 -30.91
C TRP A 855 3.67 -7.54 -30.94
N ARG A 856 3.00 -8.19 -31.87
CA ARG A 856 1.55 -8.06 -32.05
C ARG A 856 0.83 -9.02 -31.12
N GLU A 857 -0.40 -8.66 -30.78
CA GLU A 857 -1.13 -9.33 -29.73
C GLU A 857 -1.94 -10.50 -30.29
N GLU A 858 -1.86 -11.66 -29.65
CA GLU A 858 -2.77 -12.77 -29.87
C GLU A 858 -4.14 -12.54 -29.23
N LEU A 859 -5.16 -13.18 -29.81
CA LEU A 859 -6.52 -13.24 -29.28
C LEU A 859 -6.84 -14.66 -28.79
N LEU A 860 -7.09 -14.83 -27.50
CA LEU A 860 -7.49 -16.10 -26.88
C LEU A 860 -8.96 -16.06 -26.49
N VAL A 861 -9.77 -16.93 -27.10
CA VAL A 861 -11.24 -16.97 -26.91
C VAL A 861 -11.74 -18.40 -26.79
N ARG A 862 -12.77 -18.65 -26.00
CA ARG A 862 -13.32 -20.02 -25.86
C ARG A 862 -14.12 -20.45 -27.07
N THR A 863 -14.10 -21.75 -27.39
CA THR A 863 -15.11 -22.33 -28.27
C THR A 863 -16.52 -22.18 -27.66
N GLU A 864 -17.56 -22.24 -28.50
CA GLU A 864 -18.94 -22.06 -28.04
C GLU A 864 -19.31 -22.97 -26.86
N ASP A 865 -18.84 -24.22 -26.90
CA ASP A 865 -19.07 -25.27 -25.91
C ASP A 865 -18.04 -25.31 -24.77
N SER A 866 -17.00 -24.48 -24.85
CA SER A 866 -15.86 -24.44 -23.92
C SER A 866 -15.09 -25.76 -23.82
N THR A 867 -14.96 -26.50 -24.92
CA THR A 867 -14.08 -27.69 -25.00
C THR A 867 -12.66 -27.35 -25.43
N ALA A 868 -12.42 -26.14 -25.93
CA ALA A 868 -11.08 -25.62 -26.20
C ALA A 868 -11.02 -24.09 -25.96
N LEU A 869 -9.82 -23.58 -25.69
CA LEU A 869 -9.49 -22.17 -25.96
C LEU A 869 -8.88 -22.10 -27.36
N ARG A 870 -9.32 -21.14 -28.16
CA ARG A 870 -8.79 -20.86 -29.49
C ARG A 870 -7.89 -19.65 -29.44
N LEU A 871 -6.61 -19.88 -29.71
CA LEU A 871 -5.56 -18.87 -29.81
C LEU A 871 -5.39 -18.45 -31.27
N TYR A 872 -5.77 -17.22 -31.60
CA TYR A 872 -5.50 -16.61 -32.90
C TYR A 872 -4.22 -15.80 -32.84
N ALA A 873 -3.36 -15.98 -33.84
CA ALA A 873 -2.20 -15.13 -34.08
C ALA A 873 -2.36 -14.44 -35.44
N THR A 874 -1.77 -13.26 -35.58
CA THR A 874 -1.98 -12.42 -36.76
C THR A 874 -1.49 -13.06 -38.06
N PRO A 875 -2.25 -12.96 -39.17
CA PRO A 875 -1.82 -13.40 -40.50
C PRO A 875 -1.16 -12.29 -41.34
N TYR A 876 -1.02 -11.08 -40.80
CA TYR A 876 -0.50 -9.91 -41.53
C TYR A 876 1.02 -9.82 -41.37
N ALA A 877 1.77 -9.40 -42.39
CA ALA A 877 3.20 -9.11 -42.22
C ALA A 877 3.37 -7.66 -41.73
N THR A 878 4.45 -7.40 -40.98
CA THR A 878 4.82 -6.04 -40.57
C THR A 878 6.29 -5.77 -40.88
N ASP A 879 6.60 -4.52 -41.26
CA ASP A 879 7.96 -4.01 -41.40
C ASP A 879 8.51 -3.44 -40.07
N HIS A 880 7.68 -3.40 -39.02
CA HIS A 880 8.04 -2.94 -37.70
C HIS A 880 8.55 -4.09 -36.83
N ARG A 881 9.45 -3.74 -35.88
CA ARG A 881 9.97 -4.68 -34.89
C ARG A 881 10.15 -3.96 -33.57
N PHE A 882 9.76 -4.62 -32.50
CA PHE A 882 9.93 -4.16 -31.13
C PHE A 882 10.33 -5.37 -30.28
N PRO A 883 10.96 -5.15 -29.11
CA PRO A 883 10.91 -6.15 -28.07
C PRO A 883 9.47 -6.63 -27.84
N THR A 884 9.30 -7.90 -27.48
CA THR A 884 8.01 -8.43 -27.03
C THR A 884 7.39 -7.50 -25.98
N LEU A 885 6.09 -7.24 -26.10
CA LEU A 885 5.40 -6.28 -25.24
C LEU A 885 5.37 -6.74 -23.78
N THR A 886 5.47 -8.04 -23.51
CA THR A 886 5.62 -8.58 -22.15
C THR A 886 6.94 -8.23 -21.46
N HIS A 887 7.88 -7.61 -22.19
CA HIS A 887 9.10 -7.02 -21.62
C HIS A 887 8.99 -5.49 -21.44
N ASP A 888 7.84 -4.90 -21.76
CA ASP A 888 7.45 -3.57 -21.30
C ASP A 888 6.76 -3.68 -19.93
N PRO A 889 7.19 -2.91 -18.91
CA PRO A 889 6.67 -3.05 -17.55
C PRO A 889 5.18 -2.74 -17.40
N VAL A 890 4.66 -1.74 -18.11
CA VAL A 890 3.25 -1.34 -18.02
C VAL A 890 2.38 -2.41 -18.68
N TYR A 891 2.82 -2.91 -19.84
CA TYR A 891 2.14 -3.97 -20.56
C TYR A 891 2.16 -5.30 -19.79
N GLN A 892 3.30 -5.67 -19.18
CA GLN A 892 3.41 -6.87 -18.35
C GLN A 892 2.48 -6.81 -17.14
N SER A 893 2.40 -5.67 -16.46
CA SER A 893 1.40 -5.47 -15.40
C SER A 893 -0.02 -5.58 -15.96
N GLY A 894 -0.26 -4.98 -17.14
CA GLY A 894 -1.48 -5.08 -17.94
C GLY A 894 -1.96 -6.50 -18.21
N LEU A 895 -1.04 -7.37 -18.63
CA LEU A 895 -1.28 -8.79 -18.83
C LEU A 895 -1.78 -9.44 -17.54
N THR A 896 -1.13 -9.14 -16.40
CA THR A 896 -1.44 -9.77 -15.11
C THR A 896 -2.76 -9.31 -14.51
N TRP A 897 -3.16 -8.04 -14.66
CA TRP A 897 -4.44 -7.56 -14.14
C TRP A 897 -5.60 -7.66 -15.12
N GLN A 898 -5.41 -8.10 -16.38
CA GLN A 898 -6.47 -8.10 -17.38
C GLN A 898 -7.76 -8.83 -16.94
N ASN A 899 -7.67 -9.90 -16.14
CA ASN A 899 -8.83 -10.65 -15.62
C ASN A 899 -9.56 -9.97 -14.44
N VAL A 900 -9.14 -8.79 -14.01
CA VAL A 900 -9.54 -8.17 -12.74
C VAL A 900 -10.77 -7.28 -12.94
N GLY A 901 -11.87 -7.66 -12.30
CA GLY A 901 -13.12 -6.88 -12.31
C GLY A 901 -13.73 -6.78 -13.71
N TYR A 902 -13.73 -5.59 -14.32
CA TYR A 902 -14.09 -5.40 -15.73
C TYR A 902 -12.82 -5.23 -16.56
N ASN A 903 -12.46 -6.29 -17.29
CA ASN A 903 -11.23 -6.41 -18.05
C ASN A 903 -11.00 -5.19 -18.96
N GLN A 904 -9.82 -4.56 -18.87
CA GLN A 904 -9.38 -3.48 -19.76
C GLN A 904 -8.23 -3.99 -20.66
N PRO A 905 -8.04 -3.41 -21.86
CA PRO A 905 -6.89 -3.74 -22.70
C PRO A 905 -5.57 -3.31 -22.02
N PRO A 906 -4.47 -4.06 -22.22
CA PRO A 906 -3.15 -3.67 -21.74
C PRO A 906 -2.64 -2.48 -22.55
N HIS A 907 -1.72 -1.71 -21.97
CA HIS A 907 -1.08 -0.55 -22.59
C HIS A 907 0.43 -0.61 -22.40
N THR A 908 1.18 0.03 -23.29
CA THR A 908 2.64 0.12 -23.19
C THR A 908 3.06 1.35 -22.38
N GLY A 909 4.21 1.28 -21.70
CA GLY A 909 4.79 2.41 -20.97
C GLY A 909 5.48 3.45 -21.86
N PHE A 910 5.34 3.31 -23.18
CA PHE A 910 5.81 4.22 -24.21
C PHE A 910 4.75 4.29 -25.31
N PHE A 911 4.70 5.40 -26.05
CA PHE A 911 3.76 5.54 -27.15
C PHE A 911 4.11 4.58 -28.31
N LEU A 912 3.24 3.60 -28.55
CA LEU A 912 3.33 2.66 -29.68
C LEU A 912 2.27 3.01 -30.72
N GLY A 913 2.62 3.94 -31.62
CA GLY A 913 1.72 4.49 -32.63
C GLY A 913 2.44 5.17 -33.81
N THR A 914 1.66 5.68 -34.75
CA THR A 914 2.15 6.46 -35.89
C THR A 914 2.94 7.67 -35.43
N GLY A 915 4.16 7.81 -35.96
CA GLY A 915 5.05 8.92 -35.61
C GLY A 915 5.80 8.74 -34.29
N MET A 916 5.68 7.56 -33.64
CA MET A 916 6.44 7.25 -32.45
C MET A 916 7.95 7.45 -32.64
N THR A 917 8.61 7.83 -31.56
CA THR A 917 10.07 7.72 -31.48
C THR A 917 10.46 6.27 -31.23
N ALA A 918 11.67 5.86 -31.64
CA ALA A 918 12.14 4.51 -31.32
C ALA A 918 12.17 4.34 -29.79
N PRO A 919 11.54 3.29 -29.23
CA PRO A 919 11.45 3.14 -27.78
C PRO A 919 12.84 2.93 -27.20
N THR A 920 13.06 3.45 -26.00
CA THR A 920 14.30 3.18 -25.28
C THR A 920 14.39 1.68 -25.02
N ALA A 921 15.52 1.08 -25.34
CA ALA A 921 15.67 -0.35 -25.12
C ALA A 921 15.47 -0.66 -23.61
N PRO A 922 14.66 -1.69 -23.25
CA PRO A 922 14.25 -1.94 -21.88
C PRO A 922 15.41 -2.07 -20.89
N TYR A 923 15.18 -1.66 -19.65
CA TYR A 923 16.13 -1.87 -18.56
C TYR A 923 15.63 -2.97 -17.63
N LEU A 924 15.95 -4.21 -18.01
CA LEU A 924 15.40 -5.39 -17.35
C LEU A 924 16.43 -6.51 -17.17
N THR A 925 16.04 -7.52 -16.42
CA THR A 925 16.70 -8.83 -16.35
C THR A 925 15.66 -9.93 -16.46
N THR A 926 16.02 -11.07 -17.03
CA THR A 926 15.12 -12.24 -17.18
C THR A 926 15.36 -13.30 -16.10
N GLY A 927 15.78 -12.86 -14.92
CA GLY A 927 16.24 -13.72 -13.83
C GLY A 927 17.25 -13.01 -12.95
N ALA A 928 17.77 -13.69 -11.92
CA ALA A 928 18.76 -13.09 -11.03
C ALA A 928 20.04 -12.69 -11.81
N PRO A 929 20.46 -11.40 -11.77
CA PRO A 929 21.58 -10.94 -12.56
C PRO A 929 22.90 -11.54 -12.06
N VAL A 930 23.78 -11.88 -13.00
CA VAL A 930 25.11 -12.41 -12.71
C VAL A 930 25.98 -11.30 -12.12
N ARG A 931 26.49 -11.48 -10.90
CA ARG A 931 27.39 -10.51 -10.29
C ARG A 931 28.71 -10.41 -11.08
N ALA A 932 29.05 -9.19 -11.48
CA ALA A 932 30.27 -8.85 -12.18
C ALA A 932 31.21 -8.05 -11.27
N ARG A 933 32.49 -8.43 -11.25
CA ARG A 933 33.54 -7.58 -10.68
C ARG A 933 34.06 -6.65 -11.76
N LEU A 934 33.85 -5.36 -11.57
CA LEU A 934 34.23 -4.31 -12.51
C LEU A 934 35.51 -3.59 -12.07
N ARG A 935 36.38 -3.27 -13.03
CA ARG A 935 37.57 -2.43 -12.80
C ARG A 935 37.80 -1.51 -14.00
N LEU A 936 37.80 -0.21 -13.75
CA LEU A 936 38.06 0.81 -14.76
C LEU A 936 39.55 1.21 -14.72
N HIS A 937 40.21 1.21 -15.88
CA HIS A 937 41.59 1.65 -16.08
C HIS A 937 41.67 2.62 -17.27
N GLY A 938 41.49 3.92 -17.01
CA GLY A 938 41.26 4.89 -18.08
C GLY A 938 39.92 4.60 -18.77
N ASP A 939 39.93 4.47 -20.09
CA ASP A 939 38.75 4.11 -20.91
C ASP A 939 38.51 2.60 -21.05
N ARG A 940 39.18 1.77 -20.24
CA ARG A 940 39.08 0.30 -20.30
C ARG A 940 38.37 -0.27 -19.08
N LEU A 941 37.21 -0.86 -19.29
CA LEU A 941 36.46 -1.61 -18.29
C LEU A 941 36.78 -3.10 -18.39
N GLN A 942 37.39 -3.64 -17.33
CA GLN A 942 37.51 -5.08 -17.18
C GLN A 942 36.24 -5.64 -16.53
N VAL A 943 35.61 -6.62 -17.18
CA VAL A 943 34.40 -7.29 -16.68
C VAL A 943 34.78 -8.72 -16.30
N LYS A 944 34.74 -9.04 -15.01
CA LYS A 944 34.97 -10.42 -14.55
C LYS A 944 33.66 -11.00 -14.00
N LEU A 945 33.09 -11.92 -14.76
CA LEU A 945 31.87 -12.64 -14.41
C LEU A 945 32.21 -13.91 -13.62
N ALA A 946 31.37 -14.27 -12.65
CA ALA A 946 31.48 -15.52 -11.91
C ALA A 946 30.57 -16.59 -12.52
N GLY A 947 31.06 -17.83 -12.67
CA GLY A 947 30.21 -18.97 -13.01
C GLY A 947 29.65 -19.03 -14.44
N THR A 948 30.16 -18.24 -15.37
CA THR A 948 29.73 -18.26 -16.79
C THR A 948 30.89 -18.11 -17.77
N ARG A 949 30.72 -18.66 -18.97
CA ARG A 949 31.58 -18.48 -20.15
C ARG A 949 30.95 -17.59 -21.22
N ALA A 950 29.70 -17.15 -21.01
CA ALA A 950 29.02 -16.24 -21.93
C ALA A 950 29.73 -14.89 -21.92
N GLN A 951 29.82 -14.28 -23.10
CA GLN A 951 30.53 -13.00 -23.26
C GLN A 951 29.56 -11.83 -23.10
N PRO A 952 30.00 -10.72 -22.49
CA PRO A 952 29.20 -9.51 -22.43
C PRO A 952 28.96 -8.94 -23.83
N LEU A 953 27.73 -8.48 -24.07
CA LEU A 953 27.29 -7.85 -25.31
C LEU A 953 27.53 -6.33 -25.21
N PRO A 954 28.53 -5.75 -25.90
CA PRO A 954 28.91 -4.35 -25.71
C PRO A 954 27.79 -3.36 -26.01
N SER A 955 26.93 -3.66 -27.00
CA SER A 955 25.79 -2.80 -27.36
C SER A 955 24.68 -2.71 -26.30
N THR A 956 24.77 -3.49 -25.23
CA THR A 956 23.77 -3.54 -24.15
C THR A 956 24.26 -2.90 -22.85
N VAL A 957 25.52 -2.44 -22.81
CA VAL A 957 26.13 -1.97 -21.58
C VAL A 957 25.61 -0.58 -21.21
N ARG A 958 25.16 -0.44 -19.96
CA ARG A 958 24.59 0.80 -19.40
C ARG A 958 25.15 1.05 -18.02
N ALA A 959 25.07 2.29 -17.57
CA ALA A 959 25.31 2.68 -16.19
C ALA A 959 24.09 3.38 -15.62
N VAL A 960 23.91 3.28 -14.32
CA VAL A 960 23.00 4.11 -13.55
C VAL A 960 23.82 5.22 -12.90
N ALA A 961 23.50 6.46 -13.22
CA ALA A 961 24.13 7.63 -12.65
C ALA A 961 23.08 8.71 -12.37
N ASP A 962 23.02 9.21 -11.14
CA ASP A 962 22.01 10.18 -10.69
C ASP A 962 20.55 9.73 -10.95
N GLY A 963 20.29 8.42 -10.81
CA GLY A 963 18.96 7.83 -11.03
C GLY A 963 18.58 7.74 -12.50
N ARG A 964 19.52 8.03 -13.40
CA ARG A 964 19.30 7.94 -14.84
C ARG A 964 20.08 6.77 -15.42
N LEU A 965 19.44 6.09 -16.36
CA LEU A 965 20.11 5.16 -17.23
C LEU A 965 20.92 5.91 -18.27
N VAL A 966 22.23 5.68 -18.23
CA VAL A 966 23.21 6.24 -19.14
C VAL A 966 23.71 5.13 -20.04
N PRO A 967 23.40 5.16 -21.35
CA PRO A 967 23.99 4.21 -22.29
C PRO A 967 25.50 4.41 -22.35
N LEU A 968 26.27 3.31 -22.28
CA LEU A 968 27.72 3.36 -22.39
C LEU A 968 28.13 2.86 -23.77
N ALA A 969 28.77 3.72 -24.55
CA ALA A 969 29.40 3.27 -25.80
C ALA A 969 30.54 2.31 -25.45
N ALA A 970 30.32 1.02 -25.69
CA ALA A 970 31.28 -0.03 -25.37
C ALA A 970 31.72 -0.79 -26.62
N THR A 971 33.00 -1.15 -26.68
CA THR A 971 33.55 -2.01 -27.74
C THR A 971 34.29 -3.21 -27.14
N PRO A 972 34.12 -4.42 -27.71
CA PRO A 972 34.70 -5.63 -27.15
C PRO A 972 36.22 -5.66 -27.36
N LEU A 973 36.95 -6.12 -26.34
CA LEU A 973 38.39 -6.39 -26.35
C LEU A 973 38.67 -7.85 -25.96
N PRO A 974 39.87 -8.40 -26.23
CA PRO A 974 40.25 -9.74 -25.78
C PRO A 974 40.17 -9.92 -24.25
N HIS A 975 39.91 -11.15 -23.80
CA HIS A 975 39.92 -11.57 -22.39
C HIS A 975 38.90 -10.83 -21.49
N ASP A 976 37.63 -10.78 -21.92
CA ASP A 976 36.51 -10.23 -21.15
C ASP A 976 36.70 -8.76 -20.73
N ARG A 977 37.22 -7.97 -21.67
CA ARG A 977 37.45 -6.52 -21.49
C ARG A 977 36.57 -5.76 -22.47
N LEU A 978 36.11 -4.60 -22.05
CA LEU A 978 35.41 -3.63 -22.87
C LEU A 978 36.19 -2.31 -22.84
N ARG A 979 36.27 -1.62 -23.97
CA ARG A 979 36.59 -0.20 -23.97
C ARG A 979 35.27 0.56 -23.82
N VAL A 980 35.15 1.44 -22.83
CA VAL A 980 33.92 2.18 -22.49
C VAL A 980 34.16 3.67 -22.53
N ASP A 981 33.20 4.42 -23.06
CA ASP A 981 33.14 5.88 -22.95
C ASP A 981 32.35 6.28 -21.71
N THR A 982 32.96 7.06 -20.81
CA THR A 982 32.36 7.50 -19.54
C THR A 982 31.83 8.93 -19.55
N ALA A 983 31.96 9.67 -20.66
CA ALA A 983 31.60 11.09 -20.73
C ALA A 983 30.14 11.36 -20.31
N ALA A 984 29.21 10.48 -20.70
CA ALA A 984 27.79 10.63 -20.35
C ALA A 984 27.52 10.42 -18.84
N VAL A 985 28.33 9.58 -18.18
CA VAL A 985 28.25 9.40 -16.71
C VAL A 985 28.81 10.62 -15.98
N GLU A 986 29.92 11.19 -16.48
CA GLU A 986 30.49 12.43 -15.95
C GLU A 986 29.50 13.59 -16.07
N GLN A 987 28.79 13.70 -17.20
CA GLN A 987 27.74 14.69 -17.39
C GLN A 987 26.54 14.47 -16.45
N ALA A 988 26.06 13.23 -16.31
CA ALA A 988 24.93 12.91 -15.42
C ALA A 988 25.24 13.23 -13.95
N LEU A 989 26.50 13.12 -13.54
CA LEU A 989 26.96 13.44 -12.19
C LEU A 989 27.43 14.90 -12.03
N SER A 990 27.23 15.76 -13.04
CA SER A 990 27.61 17.17 -12.99
C SER A 990 26.93 17.88 -11.83
N GLY A 991 27.72 18.51 -10.95
CA GLY A 991 27.24 19.20 -9.74
C GLY A 991 27.50 18.42 -8.45
N TYR A 992 27.84 17.13 -8.53
CA TYR A 992 28.32 16.36 -7.39
C TYR A 992 29.84 16.49 -7.24
N THR A 993 30.33 16.67 -6.02
CA THR A 993 31.77 16.92 -5.72
C THR A 993 32.43 15.79 -4.90
N GLY A 994 31.75 14.65 -4.78
CA GLY A 994 32.15 13.50 -3.96
C GLY A 994 32.38 12.23 -4.78
N THR A 995 32.72 11.12 -4.11
CA THR A 995 32.78 9.81 -4.77
C THR A 995 31.38 9.21 -4.84
N VAL A 996 30.89 8.90 -6.04
CA VAL A 996 29.58 8.28 -6.27
C VAL A 996 29.79 6.85 -6.74
N THR A 997 29.08 5.89 -6.14
CA THR A 997 28.97 4.55 -6.72
C THR A 997 27.96 4.57 -7.86
N VAL A 998 28.38 4.14 -9.05
CA VAL A 998 27.51 3.88 -10.19
C VAL A 998 27.37 2.39 -10.40
N THR A 999 26.17 1.95 -10.78
CA THR A 999 25.90 0.55 -11.12
C THR A 999 25.99 0.39 -12.62
N VAL A 1000 26.75 -0.59 -13.11
CA VAL A 1000 26.87 -0.92 -14.53
C VAL A 1000 26.22 -2.27 -14.78
N THR A 1001 25.41 -2.33 -15.81
CA THR A 1001 24.71 -3.53 -16.25
C THR A 1001 24.93 -3.79 -17.74
N GLY A 1002 24.59 -5.00 -18.18
CA GLY A 1002 24.53 -5.36 -19.59
C GLY A 1002 24.11 -6.82 -19.73
N HIS A 1003 23.87 -7.27 -20.95
CA HIS A 1003 23.46 -8.63 -21.26
C HIS A 1003 24.63 -9.49 -21.75
N LEU A 1004 24.47 -10.80 -21.60
CA LEU A 1004 25.41 -11.82 -22.04
C LEU A 1004 24.90 -12.48 -23.32
N SER A 1005 25.81 -13.13 -24.06
CA SER A 1005 25.48 -13.86 -25.29
C SER A 1005 24.50 -15.03 -25.12
N ASP A 1006 24.16 -15.40 -23.89
CA ASP A 1006 23.17 -16.42 -23.54
C ASP A 1006 21.87 -15.83 -22.96
N GLY A 1007 21.66 -14.51 -23.09
CA GLY A 1007 20.44 -13.80 -22.68
C GLY A 1007 20.45 -13.29 -21.24
N ARG A 1008 21.33 -13.80 -20.37
CA ARG A 1008 21.37 -13.36 -18.96
C ARG A 1008 21.90 -11.93 -18.80
N THR A 1009 21.43 -11.22 -17.80
CA THR A 1009 21.97 -9.90 -17.42
C THR A 1009 23.12 -10.04 -16.41
N PHE A 1010 24.14 -9.19 -16.50
CA PHE A 1010 25.15 -9.01 -15.47
C PHE A 1010 25.02 -7.63 -14.82
N THR A 1011 25.46 -7.51 -13.57
CA THR A 1011 25.49 -6.24 -12.83
C THR A 1011 26.74 -6.12 -11.96
N GLY A 1012 27.30 -4.93 -11.85
CA GLY A 1012 28.42 -4.63 -10.95
C GLY A 1012 28.58 -3.15 -10.68
N GLU A 1013 29.28 -2.80 -9.60
CA GLU A 1013 29.44 -1.41 -9.17
C GLU A 1013 30.83 -0.85 -9.50
N LEU A 1014 30.87 0.45 -9.83
CA LEU A 1014 32.08 1.25 -9.99
C LEU A 1014 32.01 2.48 -9.08
N LYS A 1015 33.13 2.89 -8.51
CA LYS A 1015 33.23 4.16 -7.77
C LYS A 1015 33.87 5.21 -8.66
N LEU A 1016 33.18 6.32 -8.89
CA LEU A 1016 33.64 7.42 -9.72
C LEU A 1016 33.74 8.71 -8.90
N ARG A 1017 34.64 9.60 -9.30
CA ARG A 1017 34.73 10.98 -8.80
C ARG A 1017 34.53 11.89 -10.01
N PRO A 1018 33.36 12.56 -10.11
CA PRO A 1018 33.06 13.49 -11.19
C PRO A 1018 34.06 14.64 -11.30
#